data_AF-A0A412NEN2-F1
#
_entry.id   AF-A0A412NEN2-F1
#
_cell.length_a   1.000
_cell.length_b   1.000
_cell.length_c   1.000
_cell.angle_alpha   90.00
_cell.angle_beta   90.00
_cell.angle_gamma   90.00
#
_symmetry.space_group_name_H-M   'P 1'
#
loop_
_entity.id
_entity.type
_entity.pdbx_description
1 polymer ?
#
loop_
_entity_poly.entity_id
_entity_poly.type
_entity_poly.pdbx_seq_one_letter_code
_entity_poly.pdbx_strand_id
1 'polypeptide(L)'
;MANVGYINKEVAKMYDIPYSELTPEQKKILHEDSVRRAKLIKEREEAVLKNNLKAFEDEAKMEKVLASIYASCQKEILASITETIAKVQKAGGEWSYANQSALTRSRGLFEQIGEQIKALGQKEQITFRQGLSNIYTDQFLRQVYDLGQSITVKANFNRLNPALIQKTLDYPWSGAMFSDRLWQDKERLGRNLRVGLTQSMILGEGIPQITDRINKGIDTARYNAERVARTETKRVTYCAHDDIYKDTGVEELKYRCANGGDSRTCQYCRADNGKVFKRGEEPTLPRHPNCRCVYIPVVSDTFEDNELNELTGSVRGAENYEKWREAEVKKQEEVKPVEKVNIKTVEKELKENPTPVPEQIKLTDYPQVFYATKPEAKNTQALLDYMNSKTSVDPNVVALYTKMDKLCDGLSDEVVLKVTHGEHRVKRSWNRNFEYVFDVGIPKINPNYIGTYDTNLHEEMHFLDMLITVKDNKDKLPSKMFSQSYKPLVEAFDKATPVIGDRAKKLFEDFAKECDIIYKKQQETFNTQHEKIKEQYRSGKIDWKKYNSLFKKLQKEVNEEADNKRRALFGGGVSGLQDIYDAVSKGTFRDTGQVTYGHGSAYYTDKRRTNPNCSESLANYASLCVGHPELIDILAEDYPEIVTALRGCVGAMLKEVPK
;
A
#
# COMPACT_ATOMS: atom_id res chain seq x y z
N MET A 1 -26.59 -16.59 -13.82
CA MET A 1 -27.93 -16.95 -13.31
C MET A 1 -28.99 -16.49 -14.28
N ALA A 2 -29.89 -17.40 -14.63
CA ALA A 2 -30.98 -17.15 -15.54
C ALA A 2 -32.02 -16.14 -14.98
N ASN A 3 -31.82 -14.83 -15.15
CA ASN A 3 -32.82 -13.82 -14.73
C ASN A 3 -33.99 -13.67 -15.70
N VAL A 4 -33.87 -14.23 -16.91
CA VAL A 4 -34.97 -14.27 -17.89
C VAL A 4 -35.59 -15.67 -18.04
N GLY A 5 -34.98 -16.70 -17.44
CA GLY A 5 -35.44 -18.09 -17.45
C GLY A 5 -35.41 -18.75 -18.83
N TYR A 6 -35.49 -20.09 -18.88
CA TYR A 6 -35.59 -20.81 -20.16
C TYR A 6 -36.96 -20.57 -20.77
N ILE A 7 -36.97 -20.13 -22.03
CA ILE A 7 -38.17 -19.95 -22.82
C ILE A 7 -38.44 -21.25 -23.56
N ASN A 8 -39.60 -21.88 -23.30
CA ASN A 8 -40.03 -23.06 -24.03
C ASN A 8 -40.03 -22.78 -25.55
N LYS A 9 -39.49 -23.69 -26.38
CA LYS A 9 -39.47 -23.58 -27.85
C LYS A 9 -40.85 -23.31 -28.45
N GLU A 10 -41.93 -23.84 -27.86
CA GLU A 10 -43.30 -23.54 -28.30
C GLU A 10 -43.75 -22.12 -27.92
N VAL A 11 -43.30 -21.62 -26.76
CA VAL A 11 -43.55 -20.23 -26.33
C VAL A 11 -42.73 -19.24 -27.16
N ALA A 12 -41.51 -19.61 -27.56
CA ALA A 12 -40.65 -18.80 -28.44
C ALA A 12 -41.36 -18.45 -29.76
N LYS A 13 -42.10 -19.40 -30.35
CA LYS A 13 -42.88 -19.21 -31.58
C LYS A 13 -44.06 -18.22 -31.42
N MET A 14 -44.43 -17.87 -30.19
CA MET A 14 -45.57 -17.00 -29.89
C MET A 14 -45.18 -15.54 -29.62
N TYR A 15 -43.88 -15.20 -29.53
CA TYR A 15 -43.42 -13.85 -29.15
C TYR A 15 -43.76 -12.75 -30.17
N ASP A 16 -43.99 -13.12 -31.44
CA ASP A 16 -44.35 -12.18 -32.52
C ASP A 16 -45.87 -12.11 -32.77
N ILE A 17 -46.69 -12.80 -31.96
CA ILE A 17 -48.14 -12.82 -32.09
C ILE A 17 -48.75 -11.93 -31.01
N PRO A 18 -49.57 -10.91 -31.35
CA PRO A 18 -50.29 -10.12 -30.36
C PRO A 18 -51.12 -10.98 -29.41
N TYR A 19 -51.10 -10.69 -28.10
CA TYR A 19 -51.79 -11.51 -27.09
C TYR A 19 -53.30 -11.69 -27.35
N SER A 20 -53.92 -10.70 -28.00
CA SER A 20 -55.32 -10.75 -28.45
C SER A 20 -55.60 -11.85 -29.48
N GLU A 21 -54.60 -12.23 -30.27
CA GLU A 21 -54.69 -13.18 -31.38
C GLU A 21 -54.32 -14.62 -30.98
N LEU A 22 -53.85 -14.82 -29.74
CA LEU A 22 -53.50 -16.14 -29.21
C LEU A 22 -54.74 -16.95 -28.80
N THR A 23 -54.72 -18.25 -29.11
CA THR A 23 -55.76 -19.20 -28.70
C THR A 23 -55.76 -19.42 -27.17
N PRO A 24 -56.88 -19.90 -26.59
CA PRO A 24 -56.94 -20.25 -25.17
C PRO A 24 -55.84 -21.24 -24.73
N GLU A 25 -55.51 -22.22 -25.56
CA GLU A 25 -54.45 -23.21 -25.31
C GLU A 25 -53.06 -22.57 -25.32
N GLN A 26 -52.78 -21.67 -26.27
CA GLN A 26 -51.52 -20.93 -26.33
C GLN A 26 -51.33 -20.03 -25.11
N LYS A 27 -52.40 -19.35 -24.68
CA LYS A 27 -52.41 -18.53 -23.46
C LYS A 27 -52.12 -19.36 -22.21
N LYS A 28 -52.65 -20.59 -22.14
CA LYS A 28 -52.39 -21.54 -21.04
C LYS A 28 -50.92 -21.97 -21.01
N ILE A 29 -50.33 -22.32 -22.16
CA ILE A 29 -48.91 -22.70 -22.27
C ILE A 29 -48.00 -21.52 -21.86
N LEU A 30 -48.31 -20.30 -22.31
CA LEU A 30 -47.61 -19.07 -21.90
C LEU A 30 -47.68 -18.85 -20.38
N HIS A 31 -48.85 -19.06 -19.77
CA HIS A 31 -49.02 -18.91 -18.33
C HIS A 31 -48.20 -19.97 -17.56
N GLU A 32 -48.30 -21.24 -17.92
CA GLU A 32 -47.55 -22.33 -17.29
C GLU A 32 -46.04 -22.12 -17.40
N ASP A 33 -45.55 -21.69 -18.57
CA ASP A 33 -44.15 -21.35 -18.78
C ASP A 33 -43.71 -20.12 -17.96
N SER A 34 -44.57 -19.10 -17.82
CA SER A 34 -44.28 -17.94 -16.97
C SER A 34 -44.13 -18.30 -15.49
N VAL A 35 -44.99 -19.19 -14.98
CA VAL A 35 -44.93 -19.69 -13.59
C VAL A 35 -43.67 -20.51 -13.37
N ARG A 36 -43.33 -21.39 -14.32
CA ARG A 36 -42.10 -22.18 -14.30
C ARG A 36 -40.85 -21.28 -14.30
N ARG A 37 -40.80 -20.27 -15.18
CA ARG A 37 -39.68 -19.31 -15.25
C ARG A 37 -39.54 -18.52 -13.95
N ALA A 38 -40.64 -18.01 -13.39
CA ALA A 38 -40.62 -17.29 -12.12
C ALA A 38 -40.06 -18.15 -10.98
N LYS A 39 -40.42 -19.44 -10.93
CA LYS A 39 -39.86 -20.40 -9.96
C LYS A 39 -38.35 -20.58 -10.15
N LEU A 40 -37.90 -20.83 -11.37
CA LEU A 40 -36.48 -21.00 -11.68
C LEU A 40 -35.65 -19.75 -11.34
N ILE A 41 -36.13 -18.57 -11.73
CA ILE A 41 -35.48 -17.28 -11.39
C ILE A 41 -35.32 -17.16 -9.88
N LYS A 42 -36.38 -17.46 -9.11
CA LYS A 42 -36.35 -17.39 -7.66
C LYS A 42 -35.34 -18.37 -7.03
N GLU A 43 -35.33 -19.62 -7.46
CA GLU A 43 -34.39 -20.64 -6.98
C GLU A 43 -32.93 -20.23 -7.26
N ARG A 44 -32.67 -19.63 -8.43
CA ARG A 44 -31.34 -19.11 -8.77
C ARG A 44 -30.98 -17.91 -7.90
N GLU A 45 -31.85 -16.90 -7.81
CA GLU A 45 -31.62 -15.74 -6.93
C GLU A 45 -31.31 -16.17 -5.49
N GLU A 46 -32.03 -17.17 -4.96
CA GLU A 46 -31.76 -17.75 -3.64
C GLU A 46 -30.38 -18.44 -3.54
N ALA A 47 -29.93 -19.13 -4.60
CA ALA A 47 -28.62 -19.77 -4.65
C ALA A 47 -27.46 -18.76 -4.52
N VAL A 48 -27.50 -17.66 -5.28
CA VAL A 48 -26.44 -16.64 -5.17
C VAL A 48 -26.52 -15.85 -3.86
N LEU A 49 -27.71 -15.63 -3.33
CA LEU A 49 -27.84 -15.10 -1.97
C LEU A 49 -27.21 -16.05 -0.94
N LYS A 50 -27.41 -17.37 -1.08
CA LYS A 50 -26.78 -18.38 -0.22
C LYS A 50 -25.25 -18.42 -0.37
N ASN A 51 -24.72 -18.23 -1.57
CA ASN A 51 -23.26 -18.14 -1.77
C ASN A 51 -22.67 -16.86 -1.21
N ASN A 52 -23.38 -15.74 -1.31
CA ASN A 52 -23.01 -14.50 -0.62
C ASN A 52 -23.05 -14.66 0.91
N LEU A 53 -23.95 -15.49 1.46
CA LEU A 53 -23.93 -15.87 2.88
C LEU A 53 -22.67 -16.65 3.26
N LYS A 54 -22.12 -17.47 2.36
CA LYS A 54 -20.88 -18.21 2.62
C LYS A 54 -19.69 -17.29 2.89
N ALA A 55 -19.55 -16.21 2.11
CA ALA A 55 -18.53 -15.21 2.36
C ALA A 55 -18.66 -14.58 3.77
N PHE A 56 -19.88 -14.37 4.26
CA PHE A 56 -20.11 -13.89 5.63
C PHE A 56 -19.81 -14.95 6.70
N GLU A 57 -20.02 -16.24 6.42
CA GLU A 57 -19.58 -17.31 7.33
C GLU A 57 -18.05 -17.35 7.46
N ASP A 58 -17.33 -17.19 6.35
CA ASP A 58 -15.87 -17.18 6.35
C ASP A 58 -15.30 -15.90 6.94
N GLU A 59 -15.97 -14.76 6.73
CA GLU A 59 -15.70 -13.53 7.48
C GLU A 59 -15.92 -13.74 8.98
N ALA A 60 -17.02 -14.33 9.43
CA ALA A 60 -17.27 -14.58 10.84
C ALA A 60 -16.21 -15.51 11.47
N LYS A 61 -15.62 -16.44 10.71
CA LYS A 61 -14.45 -17.21 11.17
C LYS A 61 -13.23 -16.32 11.32
N MET A 62 -12.96 -15.45 10.35
CA MET A 62 -11.88 -14.45 10.44
C MET A 62 -12.07 -13.53 11.64
N GLU A 63 -13.28 -13.05 11.92
CA GLU A 63 -13.59 -12.23 13.11
C GLU A 63 -13.32 -12.96 14.42
N LYS A 64 -13.61 -14.26 14.51
CA LYS A 64 -13.26 -15.07 15.69
C LYS A 64 -11.75 -15.15 15.90
N VAL A 65 -10.98 -15.31 14.82
CA VAL A 65 -9.51 -15.30 14.88
C VAL A 65 -9.01 -13.93 15.33
N LEU A 66 -9.54 -12.84 14.76
CA LEU A 66 -9.23 -11.48 15.20
C LEU A 66 -9.54 -11.30 16.69
N ALA A 67 -10.72 -11.66 17.15
CA ALA A 67 -11.09 -11.56 18.56
C ALA A 67 -10.10 -12.30 19.48
N SER A 68 -9.63 -13.48 19.07
CA SER A 68 -8.60 -14.24 19.80
C SER A 68 -7.25 -13.51 19.84
N ILE A 69 -6.79 -12.94 18.72
CA ILE A 69 -5.53 -12.20 18.65
C ILE A 69 -5.60 -10.93 19.54
N TYR A 70 -6.72 -10.20 19.49
CA TYR A 70 -6.93 -9.01 20.33
C TYR A 70 -6.99 -9.38 21.83
N ALA A 71 -7.69 -10.45 22.19
CA ALA A 71 -7.73 -10.94 23.57
C ALA A 71 -6.35 -11.36 24.10
N SER A 72 -5.53 -11.99 23.25
CA SER A 72 -4.14 -12.29 23.59
C SER A 72 -3.32 -11.02 23.81
N CYS A 73 -3.41 -10.03 22.92
CA CYS A 73 -2.70 -8.75 23.07
C CYS A 73 -3.13 -8.01 24.36
N GLN A 74 -4.43 -7.99 24.64
CA GLN A 74 -4.98 -7.43 25.88
C GLN A 74 -4.37 -8.06 27.12
N LYS A 75 -4.29 -9.39 27.15
CA LYS A 75 -3.71 -10.13 28.28
C LYS A 75 -2.24 -9.74 28.51
N GLU A 76 -1.44 -9.68 27.45
CA GLU A 76 -0.01 -9.34 27.53
C GLU A 76 0.22 -7.88 27.98
N ILE A 77 -0.58 -6.94 27.47
CA ILE A 77 -0.50 -5.53 27.87
C ILE A 77 -0.88 -5.37 29.34
N LEU A 78 -1.97 -5.99 29.79
CA LEU A 78 -2.40 -5.93 31.19
C LEU A 78 -1.39 -6.59 32.13
N ALA A 79 -0.76 -7.69 31.72
CA ALA A 79 0.33 -8.32 32.47
C ALA A 79 1.52 -7.37 32.64
N SER A 80 1.97 -6.73 31.55
CA SER A 80 3.08 -5.77 31.54
C SER A 80 2.81 -4.56 32.44
N ILE A 81 1.58 -4.03 32.41
CA ILE A 81 1.13 -2.94 33.29
C ILE A 81 1.18 -3.38 34.75
N THR A 82 0.58 -4.53 35.07
CA THR A 82 0.50 -5.06 36.44
C THR A 82 1.89 -5.30 37.02
N GLU A 83 2.79 -5.89 36.24
CA GLU A 83 4.19 -6.12 36.63
C GLU A 83 4.92 -4.80 36.89
N THR A 84 4.71 -3.80 36.02
CA THR A 84 5.34 -2.49 36.17
C THR A 84 4.86 -1.77 37.42
N ILE A 85 3.55 -1.77 37.70
CA ILE A 85 2.98 -1.18 38.91
C ILE A 85 3.51 -1.90 40.15
N ALA A 86 3.57 -3.23 40.15
CA ALA A 86 4.15 -4.01 41.25
C ALA A 86 5.63 -3.68 41.50
N LYS A 87 6.43 -3.45 40.45
CA LYS A 87 7.83 -3.01 40.56
C LYS A 87 7.94 -1.60 41.16
N VAL A 88 7.03 -0.69 40.81
CA VAL A 88 6.97 0.66 41.39
C VAL A 88 6.66 0.59 42.89
N GLN A 89 5.66 -0.22 43.27
CA GLN A 89 5.28 -0.43 44.67
C GLN A 89 6.41 -1.08 45.49
N LYS A 90 7.09 -2.11 44.96
CA LYS A 90 8.25 -2.73 45.62
C LYS A 90 9.41 -1.75 45.85
N ALA A 91 9.55 -0.73 45.02
CA ALA A 91 10.55 0.32 45.18
C ALA A 91 10.11 1.43 46.16
N GLY A 92 9.02 1.23 46.93
CA GLY A 92 8.48 2.21 47.87
C GLY A 92 7.75 3.38 47.19
N GLY A 93 7.39 3.22 45.91
CA GLY A 93 6.77 4.27 45.11
C GLY A 93 5.30 4.01 44.80
N GLU A 94 4.54 5.09 44.57
CA GLU A 94 3.18 5.01 44.05
C GLU A 94 3.13 5.23 42.53
N TRP A 95 2.13 4.62 41.86
CA TRP A 95 1.85 4.84 40.45
C TRP A 95 1.26 6.25 40.24
N SER A 96 2.15 7.23 40.21
CA SER A 96 1.80 8.65 40.12
C SER A 96 2.78 9.39 39.21
N TYR A 97 2.28 10.43 38.54
CA TYR A 97 3.11 11.32 37.72
C TYR A 97 4.18 12.05 38.54
N ALA A 98 3.96 12.26 39.84
CA ALA A 98 4.94 12.87 40.74
C ALA A 98 6.10 11.95 41.12
N ASN A 99 6.03 10.65 40.77
CA ASN A 99 7.02 9.66 41.15
C ASN A 99 8.03 9.40 40.03
N GLN A 100 9.29 9.77 40.26
CA GLN A 100 10.38 9.61 39.29
C GLN A 100 10.67 8.14 38.91
N SER A 101 10.49 7.21 39.84
CA SER A 101 10.62 5.76 39.59
C SER A 101 9.48 5.27 38.69
N ALA A 102 8.26 5.73 38.92
CA ALA A 102 7.10 5.42 38.08
C ALA A 102 7.25 6.01 36.67
N LEU A 103 7.74 7.26 36.54
CA LEU A 103 8.01 7.91 35.26
C LEU A 103 9.12 7.22 34.45
N THR A 104 10.16 6.72 35.11
CA THR A 104 11.26 6.02 34.43
C THR A 104 10.79 4.66 33.93
N ARG A 105 10.05 3.91 34.77
CA ARG A 105 9.52 2.59 34.42
C ARG A 105 8.38 2.64 33.41
N SER A 106 7.58 3.72 33.40
CA SER A 106 6.50 3.89 32.41
C SER A 106 7.04 4.07 30.99
N ARG A 107 8.26 4.59 30.80
CA ARG A 107 8.91 4.66 29.48
C ARG A 107 9.15 3.27 28.89
N GLY A 108 9.74 2.36 29.67
CA GLY A 108 9.94 0.98 29.25
C GLY A 108 8.62 0.23 29.05
N LEU A 109 7.59 0.52 29.86
CA LEU A 109 6.25 -0.03 29.64
C LEU A 109 5.64 0.44 28.31
N PHE A 110 5.85 1.69 27.90
CA PHE A 110 5.37 2.17 26.60
C PHE A 110 6.08 1.49 25.43
N GLU A 111 7.37 1.17 25.56
CA GLU A 111 8.11 0.38 24.56
C GLU A 111 7.53 -1.03 24.44
N GLN A 112 7.34 -1.73 25.57
CA GLN A 112 6.72 -3.07 25.60
C GLN A 112 5.31 -3.08 24.99
N ILE A 113 4.48 -2.08 25.31
CA ILE A 113 3.15 -1.94 24.71
C ILE A 113 3.27 -1.70 23.19
N GLY A 114 4.23 -0.89 22.76
CA GLY A 114 4.52 -0.67 21.35
C GLY A 114 4.86 -1.97 20.61
N GLU A 115 5.68 -2.83 21.21
CA GLU A 115 6.00 -4.16 20.66
C GLU A 115 4.78 -5.08 20.57
N GLN A 116 3.94 -5.11 21.62
CA GLN A 116 2.70 -5.90 21.61
C GLN A 116 1.73 -5.44 20.53
N ILE A 117 1.63 -4.13 20.28
CA ILE A 117 0.80 -3.55 19.23
C ILE A 117 1.37 -3.86 17.84
N LYS A 118 2.69 -3.83 17.66
CA LYS A 118 3.34 -4.24 16.40
C LYS A 118 3.06 -5.72 16.10
N ALA A 119 3.22 -6.59 17.10
CA ALA A 119 2.92 -8.02 16.97
C ALA A 119 1.44 -8.27 16.66
N LEU A 120 0.53 -7.51 17.27
CA LEU A 120 -0.90 -7.51 16.95
C LEU A 120 -1.14 -7.13 15.49
N GLY A 121 -0.55 -6.03 15.00
CA GLY A 121 -0.69 -5.57 13.62
C GLY A 121 -0.20 -6.60 12.60
N GLN A 122 0.93 -7.26 12.86
CA GLN A 122 1.45 -8.33 11.99
C GLN A 122 0.50 -9.54 11.92
N LYS A 123 0.05 -10.04 13.08
CA LYS A 123 -0.90 -11.18 13.15
C LYS A 123 -2.22 -10.85 12.44
N GLU A 124 -2.70 -9.63 12.61
CA GLU A 124 -3.91 -9.12 11.95
C GLU A 124 -3.73 -9.07 10.43
N GLN A 125 -2.66 -8.47 9.92
CA GLN A 125 -2.38 -8.39 8.49
C GLN A 125 -2.28 -9.77 7.83
N ILE A 126 -1.61 -10.72 8.48
CA ILE A 126 -1.51 -12.11 7.99
C ILE A 126 -2.91 -12.74 7.92
N THR A 127 -3.70 -12.61 8.99
CA THR A 127 -5.06 -13.15 9.08
C THR A 127 -5.94 -12.58 7.98
N PHE A 128 -5.86 -11.27 7.73
CA PHE A 128 -6.59 -10.61 6.65
C PHE A 128 -6.17 -11.09 5.27
N ARG A 129 -4.86 -11.14 4.97
CA ARG A 129 -4.38 -11.58 3.65
C ARG A 129 -4.79 -13.01 3.34
N GLN A 130 -4.64 -13.91 4.30
CA GLN A 130 -5.03 -15.30 4.14
C GLN A 130 -6.56 -15.44 4.03
N GLY A 131 -7.31 -14.80 4.93
CA GLY A 131 -8.77 -14.83 4.93
C GLY A 131 -9.37 -14.30 3.63
N LEU A 132 -8.96 -13.11 3.20
CA LEU A 132 -9.45 -12.48 1.98
C LEU A 132 -9.02 -13.25 0.73
N SER A 133 -7.79 -13.80 0.69
CA SER A 133 -7.35 -14.65 -0.42
C SER A 133 -8.21 -15.91 -0.55
N ASN A 134 -8.53 -16.55 0.57
CA ASN A 134 -9.38 -17.74 0.59
C ASN A 134 -10.82 -17.40 0.16
N ILE A 135 -11.35 -16.28 0.64
CA ILE A 135 -12.67 -15.78 0.24
C ILE A 135 -12.70 -15.49 -1.26
N TYR A 136 -11.70 -14.82 -1.82
CA TYR A 136 -11.63 -14.57 -3.27
C TYR A 136 -11.71 -15.89 -4.05
N THR A 137 -10.85 -16.85 -3.72
CA THR A 137 -10.78 -18.14 -4.40
C THR A 137 -12.09 -18.92 -4.29
N ASP A 138 -12.66 -19.03 -3.10
CA ASP A 138 -13.93 -19.74 -2.90
C ASP A 138 -15.09 -19.05 -3.63
N GLN A 139 -15.18 -17.72 -3.56
CA GLN A 139 -16.25 -16.97 -4.23
C GLN A 139 -16.12 -17.01 -5.76
N PHE A 140 -14.90 -17.00 -6.29
CA PHE A 140 -14.64 -17.21 -7.71
C PHE A 140 -15.16 -18.58 -8.15
N LEU A 141 -14.75 -19.65 -7.47
CA LEU A 141 -15.16 -21.02 -7.79
C LEU A 141 -16.66 -21.23 -7.64
N ARG A 142 -17.28 -20.70 -6.58
CA ARG A 142 -18.74 -20.74 -6.41
C ARG A 142 -19.47 -20.02 -7.53
N GLN A 143 -18.94 -18.88 -7.98
CA GLN A 143 -19.56 -18.13 -9.07
C GLN A 143 -19.43 -18.84 -10.42
N VAL A 144 -18.31 -19.52 -10.68
CA VAL A 144 -18.15 -20.43 -11.82
C VAL A 144 -19.20 -21.54 -11.76
N TYR A 145 -19.33 -22.18 -10.60
CA TYR A 145 -20.28 -23.27 -10.39
C TYR A 145 -21.73 -22.82 -10.65
N ASP A 146 -22.16 -21.75 -9.99
CA ASP A 146 -23.53 -21.25 -10.08
C ASP A 146 -23.90 -20.78 -11.48
N LEU A 147 -23.00 -20.06 -12.13
CA LEU A 147 -23.23 -19.57 -13.49
C LEU A 147 -23.26 -20.74 -14.47
N GLY A 148 -22.38 -21.73 -14.25
CA GLY A 148 -22.30 -22.99 -14.98
C GLY A 148 -23.55 -23.86 -14.90
N GLN A 149 -24.42 -23.65 -13.89
CA GLN A 149 -25.72 -24.31 -13.83
C GLN A 149 -26.76 -23.73 -14.82
N SER A 150 -26.49 -22.58 -15.43
CA SER A 150 -27.43 -21.88 -16.32
C SER A 150 -26.89 -21.66 -17.73
N ILE A 151 -25.58 -21.40 -17.86
CA ILE A 151 -24.93 -21.10 -19.14
C ILE A 151 -23.57 -21.77 -19.20
N THR A 152 -23.02 -21.92 -20.40
CA THR A 152 -21.61 -22.29 -20.60
C THR A 152 -20.71 -21.18 -20.07
N VAL A 153 -19.81 -21.50 -19.12
CA VAL A 153 -18.91 -20.53 -18.49
C VAL A 153 -17.52 -20.63 -19.11
N LYS A 154 -16.97 -19.50 -19.56
CA LYS A 154 -15.58 -19.37 -19.99
C LYS A 154 -14.73 -18.79 -18.85
N ALA A 155 -14.45 -19.60 -17.82
CA ALA A 155 -13.70 -19.12 -16.65
C ALA A 155 -12.19 -19.04 -16.93
N ASN A 156 -11.56 -17.88 -16.68
CA ASN A 156 -10.10 -17.78 -16.70
C ASN A 156 -9.50 -18.12 -15.33
N PHE A 157 -9.16 -19.39 -15.11
CA PHE A 157 -8.57 -19.86 -13.85
C PHE A 157 -7.21 -19.25 -13.52
N ASN A 158 -6.52 -18.56 -14.45
CA ASN A 158 -5.31 -17.80 -14.11
C ASN A 158 -5.57 -16.72 -13.07
N ARG A 159 -6.82 -16.26 -12.91
CA ARG A 159 -7.22 -15.30 -11.86
C ARG A 159 -7.04 -15.85 -10.44
N LEU A 160 -6.95 -17.17 -10.28
CA LEU A 160 -6.61 -17.82 -9.02
C LEU A 160 -5.09 -17.82 -8.74
N ASN A 161 -4.27 -17.23 -9.61
CA ASN A 161 -2.85 -17.04 -9.36
C ASN A 161 -2.67 -16.17 -8.10
N PRO A 162 -1.91 -16.64 -7.08
CA PRO A 162 -1.68 -15.90 -5.85
C PRO A 162 -1.24 -14.45 -6.07
N ALA A 163 -0.40 -14.18 -7.07
CA ALA A 163 0.07 -12.82 -7.37
C ALA A 163 -1.06 -11.90 -7.84
N LEU A 164 -2.00 -12.41 -8.65
CA LEU A 164 -3.16 -11.63 -9.09
C LEU A 164 -4.16 -11.42 -7.95
N ILE A 165 -4.34 -12.43 -7.10
CA ILE A 165 -5.17 -12.29 -5.89
C ILE A 165 -4.57 -11.21 -4.98
N GLN A 166 -3.26 -11.25 -4.71
CA GLN A 166 -2.61 -10.22 -3.90
C GLN A 166 -2.77 -8.83 -4.52
N LYS A 167 -2.61 -8.68 -5.84
CA LYS A 167 -2.85 -7.41 -6.54
C LYS A 167 -4.29 -6.90 -6.34
N THR A 168 -5.28 -7.80 -6.36
CA THR A 168 -6.68 -7.46 -6.07
C THR A 168 -6.87 -7.06 -4.61
N LEU A 169 -6.20 -7.73 -3.67
CA LEU A 169 -6.25 -7.37 -2.25
C LEU A 169 -5.59 -6.01 -1.98
N ASP A 170 -4.50 -5.72 -2.70
CA ASP A 170 -3.66 -4.53 -2.53
C ASP A 170 -4.16 -3.29 -3.31
N TYR A 171 -5.38 -3.35 -3.84
CA TYR A 171 -5.98 -2.25 -4.58
C TYR A 171 -6.59 -1.18 -3.64
N PRO A 172 -6.15 0.10 -3.71
CA PRO A 172 -6.60 1.18 -2.82
C PRO A 172 -7.96 1.76 -3.24
N TRP A 173 -8.99 0.90 -3.31
CA TRP A 173 -10.31 1.19 -3.88
C TRP A 173 -11.06 2.39 -3.26
N SER A 174 -10.71 2.78 -2.04
CA SER A 174 -11.26 3.96 -1.34
C SER A 174 -10.17 4.82 -0.72
N GLY A 175 -9.09 5.03 -1.48
CA GLY A 175 -8.01 5.97 -1.17
C GLY A 175 -6.91 5.44 -0.23
N ALA A 176 -7.01 4.18 0.22
CA ALA A 176 -5.98 3.50 1.00
C ALA A 176 -6.13 1.98 0.86
N MET A 177 -5.05 1.22 1.03
CA MET A 177 -5.11 -0.23 1.12
C MET A 177 -5.74 -0.64 2.46
N PHE A 178 -6.30 -1.85 2.54
CA PHE A 178 -6.79 -2.34 3.82
C PHE A 178 -5.68 -2.44 4.87
N SER A 179 -4.47 -2.83 4.46
CA SER A 179 -3.29 -2.89 5.33
C SER A 179 -2.95 -1.53 5.94
N ASP A 180 -3.03 -0.46 5.16
CA ASP A 180 -2.77 0.90 5.66
C ASP A 180 -3.76 1.28 6.76
N ARG A 181 -5.03 0.93 6.58
CA ARG A 181 -6.08 1.17 7.58
C ARG A 181 -5.83 0.41 8.87
N LEU A 182 -5.37 -0.84 8.77
CA LEU A 182 -5.02 -1.65 9.94
C LEU A 182 -3.87 -1.01 10.72
N TRP A 183 -2.80 -0.58 10.03
CA TRP A 183 -1.64 0.05 10.65
C TRP A 183 -1.95 1.43 11.26
N GLN A 184 -2.71 2.27 10.56
CA GLN A 184 -3.19 3.56 11.12
C GLN A 184 -4.03 3.36 12.40
N ASP A 185 -4.86 2.32 12.44
CA ASP A 185 -5.61 1.96 13.64
C ASP A 185 -4.69 1.50 14.79
N LYS A 186 -3.58 0.78 14.49
CA LYS A 186 -2.58 0.41 15.50
C LYS A 186 -1.80 1.60 16.05
N GLU A 187 -1.42 2.55 15.22
CA GLU A 187 -0.83 3.81 15.68
C GLU A 187 -1.80 4.59 16.58
N ARG A 188 -3.08 4.61 16.22
CA ARG A 188 -4.13 5.23 17.05
C ARG A 188 -4.31 4.49 18.37
N LEU A 189 -4.31 3.16 18.37
CA LEU A 189 -4.36 2.34 19.57
C LEU A 189 -3.17 2.67 20.49
N GLY A 190 -1.94 2.66 19.97
CA GLY A 190 -0.74 2.97 20.76
C GLY A 190 -0.79 4.36 21.40
N ARG A 191 -1.21 5.38 20.64
CA ARG A 191 -1.43 6.73 21.17
C ARG A 191 -2.50 6.75 22.27
N ASN A 192 -3.64 6.09 22.05
CA ASN A 192 -4.73 6.05 23.02
C ASN A 192 -4.32 5.34 24.32
N LEU A 193 -3.62 4.20 24.24
CA LEU A 193 -3.14 3.49 25.43
C LEU A 193 -2.12 4.35 26.20
N ARG A 194 -1.21 5.03 25.49
CA ARG A 194 -0.23 5.94 26.11
C ARG A 194 -0.90 7.11 26.83
N VAL A 195 -1.89 7.75 26.20
CA VAL A 195 -2.67 8.83 26.79
C VAL A 195 -3.45 8.31 28.01
N GLY A 196 -4.11 7.16 27.89
CA GLY A 196 -4.88 6.54 28.98
C GLY A 196 -4.02 6.21 30.20
N LEU A 197 -2.82 5.65 29.99
CA LEU A 197 -1.86 5.35 31.06
C LEU A 197 -1.24 6.60 31.67
N THR A 198 -0.97 7.63 30.87
CA THR A 198 -0.46 8.90 31.39
C THR A 198 -1.53 9.59 32.25
N GLN A 199 -2.79 9.55 31.81
CA GLN A 199 -3.92 10.08 32.56
C GLN A 199 -4.12 9.32 33.88
N SER A 200 -3.98 7.99 33.87
CA SER A 200 -4.06 7.19 35.10
C SER A 200 -2.98 7.56 36.11
N MET A 201 -1.75 7.83 35.65
CA MET A 201 -0.67 8.34 36.49
C MET A 201 -0.95 9.74 37.06
N ILE A 202 -1.57 10.63 36.28
CA ILE A 202 -1.93 11.99 36.77
C ILE A 202 -3.02 11.91 37.83
N LEU A 203 -4.00 11.02 37.64
CA LEU A 203 -5.16 10.86 38.54
C LEU A 203 -4.89 9.93 39.73
N GLY A 204 -3.72 9.28 39.80
CA GLY A 204 -3.42 8.28 40.83
C GLY A 204 -4.36 7.07 40.79
N GLU A 205 -4.82 6.68 39.60
CA GLU A 205 -5.78 5.60 39.41
C GLU A 205 -5.20 4.22 39.77
N GLY A 206 -6.04 3.36 40.34
CA GLY A 206 -5.70 1.97 40.65
C GLY A 206 -5.77 1.04 39.44
N ILE A 207 -5.30 -0.20 39.64
CA ILE A 207 -5.29 -1.25 38.60
C ILE A 207 -6.67 -1.48 37.95
N PRO A 208 -7.81 -1.48 38.68
CA PRO A 208 -9.13 -1.66 38.05
C PRO A 208 -9.44 -0.57 37.01
N GLN A 209 -9.24 0.70 37.35
CA GLN A 209 -9.50 1.83 36.44
C GLN A 209 -8.57 1.82 35.23
N ILE A 210 -7.30 1.46 35.43
CA ILE A 210 -6.33 1.31 34.35
C ILE A 210 -6.77 0.20 33.39
N THR A 211 -7.18 -0.94 33.95
CA THR A 211 -7.66 -2.09 33.17
C THR A 211 -8.85 -1.71 32.29
N ASP A 212 -9.83 -1.00 32.84
CA ASP A 212 -11.00 -0.53 32.08
C ASP A 212 -10.63 0.39 30.91
N ARG A 213 -9.66 1.29 31.09
CA ARG A 213 -9.18 2.19 30.03
C ARG A 213 -8.49 1.42 28.90
N ILE A 214 -7.64 0.46 29.25
CA ILE A 214 -6.94 -0.37 28.27
C ILE A 214 -7.94 -1.23 27.49
N ASN A 215 -8.87 -1.87 28.18
CA ASN A 215 -9.90 -2.71 27.57
C ASN A 215 -10.72 -1.92 26.55
N LYS A 216 -11.21 -0.72 26.92
CA LYS A 216 -11.95 0.15 25.99
C LYS A 216 -11.16 0.51 24.74
N GLY A 217 -9.86 0.78 24.88
CA GLY A 217 -8.97 1.08 23.76
C GLY A 217 -8.84 -0.11 22.80
N ILE A 218 -8.58 -1.30 23.35
CA ILE A 218 -8.41 -2.53 22.58
C ILE A 218 -9.74 -2.99 21.94
N ASP A 219 -10.86 -2.91 22.66
CA ASP A 219 -12.18 -3.22 22.12
C ASP A 219 -12.56 -2.30 20.95
N THR A 220 -12.20 -1.02 21.02
CA THR A 220 -12.41 -0.07 19.92
C THR A 220 -11.59 -0.44 18.70
N ALA A 221 -10.31 -0.81 18.88
CA ALA A 221 -9.45 -1.25 17.80
C ALA A 221 -9.94 -2.57 17.17
N ARG A 222 -10.37 -3.54 18.00
CA ARG A 222 -10.99 -4.79 17.53
C ARG A 222 -12.22 -4.49 16.67
N TYR A 223 -13.11 -3.62 17.14
CA TYR A 223 -14.32 -3.24 16.40
C TYR A 223 -13.99 -2.55 15.07
N ASN A 224 -12.93 -1.74 15.02
CA ASN A 224 -12.46 -1.15 13.76
C ASN A 224 -11.94 -2.22 12.80
N ALA A 225 -11.17 -3.19 13.29
CA ALA A 225 -10.67 -4.31 12.50
C ALA A 225 -11.81 -5.14 11.92
N GLU A 226 -12.79 -5.55 12.73
CA GLU A 226 -13.99 -6.27 12.28
C GLU A 226 -14.73 -5.51 11.17
N ARG A 227 -14.86 -4.18 11.29
CA ARG A 227 -15.47 -3.35 10.25
C ARG A 227 -14.68 -3.38 8.94
N VAL A 228 -13.35 -3.35 9.01
CA VAL A 228 -12.48 -3.48 7.83
C VAL A 228 -12.64 -4.88 7.23
N ALA A 229 -12.65 -5.94 8.04
CA ALA A 229 -12.89 -7.32 7.63
C ALA A 229 -14.19 -7.47 6.85
N ARG A 230 -15.32 -7.01 7.41
CA ARG A 230 -16.63 -7.03 6.75
C ARG A 230 -16.63 -6.29 5.42
N THR A 231 -16.01 -5.11 5.39
CA THR A 231 -15.98 -4.25 4.21
C THR A 231 -15.12 -4.85 3.10
N GLU A 232 -13.93 -5.31 3.43
CA GLU A 232 -13.00 -5.92 2.46
C GLU A 232 -13.49 -7.28 1.98
N THR A 233 -14.11 -8.10 2.84
CA THR A 233 -14.78 -9.33 2.39
C THR A 233 -15.80 -9.01 1.31
N LYS A 234 -16.66 -8.01 1.52
CA LYS A 234 -17.66 -7.64 0.51
C LYS A 234 -17.02 -7.15 -0.79
N ARG A 235 -15.96 -6.35 -0.71
CA ARG A 235 -15.21 -5.90 -1.88
C ARG A 235 -14.64 -7.08 -2.65
N VAL A 236 -13.90 -7.95 -1.96
CA VAL A 236 -13.19 -9.08 -2.54
C VAL A 236 -14.17 -10.07 -3.17
N THR A 237 -15.29 -10.34 -2.52
CA THR A 237 -16.40 -11.13 -3.10
C THR A 237 -16.91 -10.50 -4.39
N TYR A 238 -17.12 -9.17 -4.41
CA TYR A 238 -17.58 -8.49 -5.62
C TYR A 238 -16.53 -8.54 -6.74
N CYS A 239 -15.24 -8.35 -6.44
CA CYS A 239 -14.16 -8.52 -7.42
C CYS A 239 -14.13 -9.94 -8.00
N ALA A 240 -14.24 -10.98 -7.15
CA ALA A 240 -14.27 -12.37 -7.60
C ALA A 240 -15.49 -12.65 -8.50
N HIS A 241 -16.64 -12.07 -8.20
CA HIS A 241 -17.85 -12.19 -9.00
C HIS A 241 -17.74 -11.46 -10.34
N ASP A 242 -17.32 -10.19 -10.31
CA ASP A 242 -17.16 -9.35 -11.50
C ASP A 242 -16.15 -9.94 -12.48
N ASP A 243 -15.08 -10.56 -11.97
CA ASP A 243 -14.09 -11.25 -12.79
C ASP A 243 -14.69 -12.38 -13.63
N ILE A 244 -15.61 -13.17 -13.05
CA ILE A 244 -16.35 -14.22 -13.79
C ILE A 244 -17.37 -13.61 -14.75
N TYR A 245 -18.05 -12.55 -14.34
CA TYR A 245 -19.01 -11.85 -15.19
C TYR A 245 -18.32 -11.28 -16.44
N LYS A 246 -17.12 -10.73 -16.26
CA LYS A 246 -16.25 -10.26 -17.33
C LYS A 246 -15.87 -11.38 -18.29
N ASP A 247 -15.34 -12.48 -17.76
CA ASP A 247 -14.85 -13.59 -18.59
C ASP A 247 -15.98 -14.31 -19.35
N THR A 248 -17.19 -14.33 -18.78
CA THR A 248 -18.37 -15.00 -19.36
C THR A 248 -19.19 -14.07 -20.26
N GLY A 249 -18.85 -12.79 -20.36
CA GLY A 249 -19.58 -11.83 -21.22
C GLY A 249 -20.95 -11.40 -20.66
N VAL A 250 -21.12 -11.39 -19.33
CA VAL A 250 -22.36 -10.89 -18.71
C VAL A 250 -22.46 -9.37 -18.86
N GLU A 251 -23.51 -8.86 -19.47
CA GLU A 251 -23.67 -7.42 -19.75
C GLU A 251 -24.55 -6.68 -18.73
N GLU A 252 -25.44 -7.38 -18.03
CA GLU A 252 -26.40 -6.78 -17.12
C GLU A 252 -26.33 -7.42 -15.73
N LEU A 253 -26.42 -6.59 -14.69
CA LEU A 253 -26.36 -6.97 -13.29
C LEU A 253 -27.57 -6.42 -12.54
N LYS A 254 -28.25 -7.28 -11.78
CA LYS A 254 -29.35 -6.90 -10.90
C LYS A 254 -28.86 -6.71 -9.48
N TYR A 255 -29.08 -5.54 -8.91
CA TYR A 255 -28.68 -5.23 -7.55
C TYR A 255 -29.63 -5.88 -6.54
N ARG A 256 -29.08 -6.60 -5.55
CA ARG A 256 -29.85 -7.15 -4.43
C ARG A 256 -29.25 -6.76 -3.09
N CYS A 257 -30.11 -6.34 -2.18
CA CYS A 257 -29.76 -6.21 -0.77
C CYS A 257 -29.61 -7.59 -0.13
N ALA A 258 -28.80 -7.68 0.92
CA ALA A 258 -28.75 -8.89 1.74
C ALA A 258 -30.15 -9.29 2.21
N ASN A 259 -30.50 -10.56 1.99
CA ASN A 259 -31.80 -11.14 2.33
C ASN A 259 -33.00 -10.36 1.76
N GLY A 260 -32.86 -9.75 0.59
CA GLY A 260 -33.96 -9.04 -0.07
C GLY A 260 -34.35 -7.69 0.58
N GLY A 261 -33.62 -7.23 1.61
CA GLY A 261 -33.85 -5.95 2.27
C GLY A 261 -34.32 -6.04 3.73
N ASP A 262 -33.53 -6.66 4.60
CA ASP A 262 -33.83 -6.76 6.05
C ASP A 262 -33.88 -5.40 6.78
N SER A 263 -34.23 -5.41 8.07
CA SER A 263 -34.31 -4.21 8.93
C SER A 263 -32.99 -3.44 9.07
N ARG A 264 -31.86 -4.07 8.73
CA ARG A 264 -30.51 -3.49 8.77
C ARG A 264 -30.07 -2.94 7.41
N THR A 265 -30.92 -3.02 6.39
CA THR A 265 -30.65 -2.47 5.06
C THR A 265 -30.87 -0.96 5.08
N CYS A 266 -29.83 -0.19 4.74
CA CYS A 266 -29.92 1.27 4.71
C CYS A 266 -30.84 1.76 3.57
N GLN A 267 -31.33 3.00 3.69
CA GLN A 267 -32.27 3.59 2.72
C GLN A 267 -31.71 3.61 1.28
N TYR A 268 -30.41 3.88 1.12
CA TYR A 268 -29.75 3.91 -0.18
C TYR A 268 -29.72 2.53 -0.84
N CYS A 269 -29.34 1.50 -0.07
CA CYS A 269 -29.39 0.11 -0.52
C CYS A 269 -30.80 -0.32 -0.88
N ARG A 270 -31.79 0.02 -0.04
CA ARG A 270 -33.19 -0.33 -0.27
C ARG A 270 -33.74 0.30 -1.55
N ALA A 271 -33.37 1.55 -1.85
CA ALA A 271 -33.82 2.26 -3.04
C ALA A 271 -33.36 1.62 -4.37
N ASP A 272 -32.21 0.94 -4.37
CA ASP A 272 -31.68 0.28 -5.57
C ASP A 272 -31.97 -1.23 -5.60
N ASN A 273 -32.63 -1.77 -4.57
CA ASN A 273 -32.96 -3.19 -4.49
C ASN A 273 -33.86 -3.61 -5.66
N GLY A 274 -33.36 -4.54 -6.48
CA GLY A 274 -34.04 -5.06 -7.66
C GLY A 274 -33.80 -4.29 -8.95
N LYS A 275 -33.09 -3.15 -8.93
CA LYS A 275 -32.71 -2.43 -10.15
C LYS A 275 -31.70 -3.22 -10.97
N VAL A 276 -31.82 -3.11 -12.29
CA VAL A 276 -30.87 -3.67 -13.26
C VAL A 276 -29.95 -2.56 -13.74
N PHE A 277 -28.67 -2.85 -13.82
CA PHE A 277 -27.61 -1.97 -14.28
C PHE A 277 -26.85 -2.66 -15.41
N LYS A 278 -26.34 -1.88 -16.36
CA LYS A 278 -25.32 -2.37 -17.28
C LYS A 278 -24.01 -2.54 -16.53
N ARG A 279 -23.27 -3.61 -16.82
CA ARG A 279 -21.96 -3.89 -16.22
C ARG A 279 -20.98 -2.77 -16.60
N GLY A 280 -20.32 -2.19 -15.59
CA GLY A 280 -19.48 -1.01 -15.68
C GLY A 280 -20.19 0.31 -15.33
N GLU A 281 -21.53 0.33 -15.31
CA GLU A 281 -22.33 1.50 -14.90
C GLU A 281 -22.95 1.31 -13.50
N GLU A 282 -22.83 0.12 -12.91
CA GLU A 282 -23.37 -0.17 -11.60
C GLU A 282 -22.56 0.49 -10.47
N PRO A 283 -23.21 0.91 -9.37
CA PRO A 283 -22.50 1.37 -8.18
C PRO A 283 -21.52 0.32 -7.64
N THR A 284 -20.26 0.69 -7.46
CA THR A 284 -19.24 -0.23 -6.93
C THR A 284 -19.61 -0.72 -5.52
N LEU A 285 -19.39 -2.02 -5.27
CA LEU A 285 -19.51 -2.60 -3.93
C LEU A 285 -18.13 -2.70 -3.25
N PRO A 286 -18.04 -2.45 -1.93
CA PRO A 286 -19.11 -2.08 -1.02
C PRO A 286 -19.47 -0.59 -1.09
N ARG A 287 -20.76 -0.25 -1.00
CA ARG A 287 -21.22 1.15 -1.05
C ARG A 287 -20.95 1.96 0.22
N HIS A 288 -20.80 1.26 1.34
CA HIS A 288 -20.61 1.84 2.66
C HIS A 288 -19.97 0.78 3.57
N PRO A 289 -19.41 1.19 4.72
CA PRO A 289 -18.95 0.23 5.72
C PRO A 289 -20.05 -0.76 6.09
N ASN A 290 -19.68 -2.03 6.29
CA ASN A 290 -20.60 -3.13 6.57
C ASN A 290 -21.67 -3.37 5.49
N CYS A 291 -21.39 -3.01 4.22
CA CYS A 291 -22.31 -3.32 3.13
C CYS A 291 -22.46 -4.83 2.97
N ARG A 292 -23.71 -5.29 2.78
CA ARG A 292 -24.01 -6.72 2.58
C ARG A 292 -24.66 -7.03 1.22
N CYS A 293 -24.75 -6.04 0.35
CA CYS A 293 -25.44 -6.14 -0.94
C CYS A 293 -24.63 -6.96 -1.95
N VAL A 294 -25.25 -7.47 -2.99
CA VAL A 294 -24.63 -8.32 -4.01
C VAL A 294 -25.25 -8.04 -5.38
N TYR A 295 -24.49 -8.32 -6.44
CA TYR A 295 -24.99 -8.29 -7.81
C TYR A 295 -25.34 -9.69 -8.27
N ILE A 296 -26.47 -9.80 -8.96
CA ILE A 296 -26.99 -11.02 -9.57
C ILE A 296 -26.87 -10.85 -11.08
N PRO A 297 -26.08 -11.67 -11.79
CA PRO A 297 -25.91 -11.53 -13.23
C PRO A 297 -27.22 -11.83 -13.94
N VAL A 298 -27.60 -10.99 -14.90
CA VAL A 298 -28.75 -11.18 -15.78
C VAL A 298 -28.26 -11.92 -17.02
N VAL A 299 -28.53 -13.23 -17.08
CA VAL A 299 -28.25 -14.04 -18.28
C VAL A 299 -29.49 -14.81 -18.74
N SER A 300 -29.51 -15.21 -20.00
CA SER A 300 -30.51 -16.10 -20.58
C SER A 300 -30.19 -17.56 -20.32
N ASP A 301 -31.19 -18.33 -19.92
CA ASP A 301 -31.07 -19.78 -19.79
C ASP A 301 -31.27 -20.41 -21.18
N THR A 302 -30.19 -20.70 -21.88
CA THR A 302 -30.22 -21.37 -23.18
C THR A 302 -29.80 -22.83 -22.98
N PHE A 303 -30.54 -23.78 -23.57
CA PHE A 303 -30.16 -25.20 -23.61
C PHE A 303 -29.66 -25.52 -25.02
N GLU A 304 -28.41 -25.99 -25.14
CA GLU A 304 -27.93 -26.65 -26.36
C GLU A 304 -28.15 -28.17 -26.27
N ASP A 305 -28.28 -28.84 -27.42
CA ASP A 305 -28.44 -30.30 -27.46
C ASP A 305 -27.13 -30.95 -26.95
N ASN A 306 -27.23 -31.81 -25.91
CA ASN A 306 -26.13 -32.52 -25.20
C ASN A 306 -25.41 -31.80 -24.04
N GLU A 307 -25.95 -30.72 -23.44
CA GLU A 307 -25.34 -30.03 -22.29
C GLU A 307 -25.54 -30.71 -20.90
N LEU A 308 -25.69 -32.03 -20.84
CA LEU A 308 -25.67 -32.75 -19.56
C LEU A 308 -24.22 -33.12 -19.19
N ASN A 309 -23.85 -32.90 -17.91
CA ASN A 309 -22.50 -33.10 -17.34
C ASN A 309 -21.77 -34.36 -17.87
N GLU A 310 -22.50 -35.48 -17.98
CA GLU A 310 -21.97 -36.77 -18.42
C GLU A 310 -21.44 -36.80 -19.87
N LEU A 311 -21.86 -35.87 -20.73
CA LEU A 311 -21.53 -35.86 -22.17
C LEU A 311 -20.47 -34.81 -22.57
N THR A 312 -20.21 -33.78 -21.76
CA THR A 312 -19.45 -32.59 -22.21
C THR A 312 -18.43 -32.03 -21.21
N GLY A 313 -18.39 -32.51 -19.96
CA GLY A 313 -17.57 -31.89 -18.91
C GLY A 313 -18.11 -30.52 -18.44
N SER A 314 -19.36 -30.21 -18.78
CA SER A 314 -20.08 -29.02 -18.34
C SER A 314 -20.40 -29.07 -16.84
N VAL A 315 -20.33 -27.91 -16.18
CA VAL A 315 -20.74 -27.73 -14.78
C VAL A 315 -22.24 -28.04 -14.57
N ARG A 316 -23.03 -27.95 -15.65
CA ARG A 316 -24.49 -28.07 -15.66
C ARG A 316 -24.95 -29.48 -15.26
N GLY A 317 -25.66 -29.58 -14.14
CA GLY A 317 -26.14 -30.87 -13.60
C GLY A 317 -25.19 -31.56 -12.60
N ALA A 318 -24.11 -30.89 -12.19
CA ALA A 318 -23.32 -31.33 -11.03
C ALA A 318 -24.18 -31.42 -9.76
N GLU A 319 -24.02 -32.49 -8.99
CA GLU A 319 -24.87 -32.78 -7.83
C GLU A 319 -24.74 -31.73 -6.72
N ASN A 320 -23.51 -31.30 -6.42
CA ASN A 320 -23.24 -30.25 -5.45
C ASN A 320 -21.86 -29.60 -5.68
N TYR A 321 -21.73 -28.37 -5.18
CA TYR A 321 -20.52 -27.56 -5.31
C TYR A 321 -19.26 -28.24 -4.74
N GLU A 322 -19.34 -28.88 -3.57
CA GLU A 322 -18.15 -29.43 -2.91
C GLU A 322 -17.56 -30.60 -3.71
N LYS A 323 -18.40 -31.52 -4.20
CA LYS A 323 -17.97 -32.62 -5.09
C LYS A 323 -17.40 -32.09 -6.41
N TRP A 324 -18.04 -31.07 -7.00
CA TRP A 324 -17.54 -30.44 -8.22
C TRP A 324 -16.17 -29.79 -8.00
N ARG A 325 -16.01 -29.03 -6.91
CA ARG A 325 -14.76 -28.38 -6.54
C ARG A 325 -13.63 -29.40 -6.36
N GLU A 326 -13.88 -30.51 -5.66
CA GLU A 326 -12.89 -31.59 -5.49
C GLU A 326 -12.47 -32.21 -6.83
N ALA A 327 -13.41 -32.41 -7.76
CA ALA A 327 -13.12 -32.92 -9.08
C ALA A 327 -12.29 -31.94 -9.92
N GLU A 328 -12.58 -30.63 -9.86
CA GLU A 328 -11.81 -29.60 -10.55
C GLU A 328 -10.38 -29.44 -9.99
N VAL A 329 -10.22 -29.53 -8.67
CA VAL A 329 -8.88 -29.54 -8.05
C VAL A 329 -8.06 -30.73 -8.53
N LYS A 330 -8.66 -31.93 -8.61
CA LYS A 330 -8.00 -33.13 -9.15
C LYS A 330 -7.60 -32.98 -10.62
N LYS A 331 -8.47 -32.41 -11.47
CA LYS A 331 -8.15 -32.14 -12.89
C LYS A 331 -6.98 -31.16 -13.05
N GLN A 332 -6.89 -30.15 -12.19
CA GLN A 332 -5.78 -29.19 -12.21
C GLN A 332 -4.46 -29.81 -11.72
N GLU A 333 -4.50 -30.78 -10.80
CA GLU A 333 -3.34 -31.59 -10.39
C GLU A 333 -2.85 -32.54 -11.50
N GLU A 334 -3.74 -33.02 -12.39
CA GLU A 334 -3.37 -33.95 -13.48
C GLU A 334 -2.81 -33.27 -14.74
N VAL A 335 -3.09 -31.97 -14.96
CA VAL A 335 -2.70 -31.22 -16.19
C VAL A 335 -1.36 -30.47 -16.03
N LYS A 336 -0.76 -30.46 -14.84
CA LYS A 336 0.60 -29.95 -14.60
C LYS A 336 1.36 -30.94 -13.70
N PRO A 337 2.49 -31.55 -14.13
CA PRO A 337 3.41 -32.17 -13.18
C PRO A 337 4.13 -31.04 -12.44
N VAL A 338 3.50 -30.55 -11.38
CA VAL A 338 4.12 -29.68 -10.39
C VAL A 338 3.89 -30.34 -9.05
N GLU A 339 4.99 -30.49 -8.31
CA GLU A 339 5.07 -31.08 -6.98
C GLU A 339 3.88 -30.64 -6.12
N LYS A 340 3.23 -31.64 -5.48
CA LYS A 340 2.28 -31.38 -4.42
C LYS A 340 2.97 -30.55 -3.35
N VAL A 341 2.61 -29.28 -3.29
CA VAL A 341 2.93 -28.37 -2.20
C VAL A 341 2.19 -28.89 -0.96
N ASN A 342 2.84 -29.81 -0.26
CA ASN A 342 2.40 -30.34 1.01
C ASN A 342 2.52 -29.23 2.05
N ILE A 343 1.45 -28.93 2.77
CA ILE A 343 1.38 -27.84 3.76
C ILE A 343 2.45 -28.03 4.85
N LYS A 344 2.84 -29.27 5.15
CA LYS A 344 3.98 -29.57 6.04
C LYS A 344 5.35 -29.33 5.42
N THR A 345 5.47 -29.41 4.09
CA THR A 345 6.70 -29.08 3.36
C THR A 345 6.82 -27.57 3.17
N VAL A 346 5.72 -26.81 3.04
CA VAL A 346 5.74 -25.34 3.11
C VAL A 346 6.07 -24.85 4.51
N GLU A 347 5.51 -25.47 5.56
CA GLU A 347 5.89 -25.19 6.94
C GLU A 347 7.33 -25.61 7.26
N LYS A 348 7.88 -26.60 6.54
CA LYS A 348 9.27 -27.07 6.69
C LYS A 348 10.24 -26.26 5.83
N GLU A 349 9.85 -25.81 4.65
CA GLU A 349 10.58 -24.86 3.81
C GLU A 349 10.55 -23.45 4.41
N LEU A 350 9.48 -23.02 5.08
CA LEU A 350 9.43 -21.79 5.89
C LEU A 350 10.22 -21.89 7.21
N LYS A 351 10.55 -23.11 7.65
CA LYS A 351 11.40 -23.38 8.82
C LYS A 351 12.87 -23.62 8.46
N GLU A 352 13.16 -24.15 7.28
CA GLU A 352 14.52 -24.44 6.76
C GLU A 352 15.05 -23.29 5.87
N ASN A 353 14.15 -22.51 5.24
CA ASN A 353 14.41 -21.20 4.64
C ASN A 353 13.41 -20.20 5.23
N PRO A 354 13.71 -19.56 6.38
CA PRO A 354 12.90 -18.44 6.81
C PRO A 354 12.86 -17.43 5.65
N THR A 355 11.65 -17.00 5.24
CA THR A 355 11.53 -15.71 4.56
C THR A 355 12.33 -14.74 5.43
N PRO A 356 13.39 -14.08 4.90
CA PRO A 356 14.21 -13.23 5.73
C PRO A 356 13.27 -12.27 6.43
N VAL A 357 13.15 -12.40 7.74
CA VAL A 357 12.65 -11.33 8.57
C VAL A 357 13.54 -10.16 8.14
N PRO A 358 13.00 -9.06 7.59
CA PRO A 358 13.81 -7.88 7.44
C PRO A 358 14.28 -7.57 8.85
N GLU A 359 15.56 -7.81 9.10
CA GLU A 359 16.19 -7.42 10.35
C GLU A 359 15.85 -5.94 10.48
N GLN A 360 15.04 -5.57 11.48
CA GLN A 360 14.65 -4.17 11.65
C GLN A 360 15.94 -3.39 11.72
N ILE A 361 16.11 -2.44 10.79
CA ILE A 361 17.34 -1.68 10.67
C ILE A 361 17.55 -0.95 11.99
N LYS A 362 18.63 -1.28 12.69
CA LYS A 362 18.99 -0.66 13.95
C LYS A 362 19.87 0.55 13.67
N LEU A 363 19.87 1.49 14.61
CA LEU A 363 20.76 2.64 14.54
C LEU A 363 22.24 2.24 14.44
N THR A 364 22.61 1.11 15.06
CA THR A 364 23.98 0.55 15.03
C THR A 364 24.37 -0.04 13.68
N ASP A 365 23.44 -0.24 12.76
CA ASP A 365 23.72 -0.76 11.41
C ASP A 365 24.13 0.38 10.45
N TYR A 366 24.05 1.63 10.90
CA TYR A 366 24.52 2.82 10.19
C TYR A 366 25.95 3.20 10.62
N PRO A 367 26.67 4.00 9.80
CA PRO A 367 27.95 4.55 10.21
C PRO A 367 27.81 5.51 11.41
N GLN A 368 28.73 5.43 12.36
CA GLN A 368 28.69 6.20 13.61
C GLN A 368 28.46 7.71 13.40
N VAL A 369 28.97 8.28 12.30
CA VAL A 369 28.79 9.69 11.94
C VAL A 369 27.31 10.11 11.82
N PHE A 370 26.41 9.20 11.48
CA PHE A 370 24.97 9.46 11.36
C PHE A 370 24.24 9.48 12.71
N TYR A 371 24.90 9.11 13.81
CA TYR A 371 24.33 9.15 15.16
C TYR A 371 25.31 9.59 16.25
N ALA A 372 26.41 10.24 15.85
CA ALA A 372 27.46 10.68 16.76
C ALA A 372 26.93 11.66 17.81
N THR A 373 25.95 12.49 17.45
CA THR A 373 25.26 13.40 18.37
C THR A 373 23.81 12.98 18.61
N LYS A 374 23.25 13.37 19.77
CA LYS A 374 21.84 13.11 20.11
C LYS A 374 20.84 13.63 19.05
N PRO A 375 21.03 14.82 18.43
CA PRO A 375 20.18 15.26 17.33
C PRO A 375 20.27 14.38 16.09
N GLU A 376 21.47 13.96 15.68
CA GLU A 376 21.69 13.09 14.52
C GLU A 376 21.10 11.70 14.78
N ALA A 377 21.32 11.13 15.97
CA ALA A 377 20.73 9.86 16.39
C ALA A 377 19.19 9.88 16.29
N LYS A 378 18.56 10.99 16.70
CA LYS A 378 17.10 11.17 16.58
C LYS A 378 16.66 11.28 15.12
N ASN A 379 17.43 11.98 14.29
CA ASN A 379 17.14 12.15 12.85
C ASN A 379 17.20 10.81 12.13
N THR A 380 18.31 10.09 12.29
CA THR A 380 18.57 8.79 11.68
C THR A 380 17.59 7.76 12.19
N GLN A 381 17.32 7.70 13.50
CA GLN A 381 16.30 6.78 14.02
C GLN A 381 14.91 7.03 13.40
N ALA A 382 14.52 8.29 13.17
CA ALA A 382 13.25 8.59 12.52
C ALA A 382 13.22 8.10 11.06
N LEU A 383 14.33 8.20 10.32
CA LEU A 383 14.46 7.64 8.97
C LEU A 383 14.37 6.11 9.00
N LEU A 384 15.07 5.45 9.93
CA LEU A 384 15.04 4.00 10.07
C LEU A 384 13.65 3.50 10.48
N ASP A 385 12.97 4.19 11.39
CA ASP A 385 11.59 3.89 11.77
C ASP A 385 10.67 3.99 10.54
N TYR A 386 10.88 4.99 9.69
CA TYR A 386 10.17 5.13 8.43
C TYR A 386 10.46 3.97 7.47
N MET A 387 11.73 3.62 7.23
CA MET A 387 12.10 2.48 6.39
C MET A 387 11.52 1.17 6.91
N ASN A 388 11.60 0.93 8.22
CA ASN A 388 11.06 -0.26 8.88
C ASN A 388 9.52 -0.30 8.87
N SER A 389 8.85 0.85 8.71
CA SER A 389 7.39 0.93 8.59
C SER A 389 6.87 0.63 7.18
N LYS A 390 7.76 0.58 6.18
CA LYS A 390 7.44 0.43 4.77
C LYS A 390 7.83 -0.95 4.25
N THR A 391 7.11 -1.45 3.24
CA THR A 391 7.48 -2.67 2.50
C THR A 391 8.12 -2.27 1.19
N SER A 392 9.44 -2.40 1.07
CA SER A 392 10.14 -2.09 -0.19
C SER A 392 9.79 -3.08 -1.30
N VAL A 393 9.55 -2.58 -2.51
CA VAL A 393 9.40 -3.42 -3.73
C VAL A 393 10.73 -3.97 -4.26
N ASP A 394 11.85 -3.46 -3.75
CA ASP A 394 13.17 -4.03 -3.98
C ASP A 394 13.89 -4.24 -2.63
N PRO A 395 13.89 -5.47 -2.09
CA PRO A 395 14.59 -5.78 -0.83
C PRO A 395 16.09 -5.50 -0.89
N ASN A 396 16.69 -5.52 -2.09
CA ASN A 396 18.11 -5.26 -2.26
C ASN A 396 18.46 -3.79 -1.99
N VAL A 397 17.54 -2.86 -2.25
CA VAL A 397 17.71 -1.44 -1.91
C VAL A 397 17.85 -1.28 -0.40
N VAL A 398 16.95 -1.92 0.36
CA VAL A 398 17.00 -1.89 1.83
C VAL A 398 18.29 -2.52 2.34
N ALA A 399 18.69 -3.66 1.78
CA ALA A 399 19.93 -4.34 2.13
C ALA A 399 21.21 -3.52 1.83
N LEU A 400 21.19 -2.60 0.86
CA LEU A 400 22.31 -1.68 0.63
C LEU A 400 22.41 -0.65 1.76
N TYR A 401 21.30 -0.02 2.14
CA TYR A 401 21.27 0.93 3.24
C TYR A 401 21.74 0.31 4.56
N THR A 402 21.37 -0.95 4.85
CA THR A 402 21.81 -1.64 6.07
C THR A 402 23.28 -2.02 6.09
N LYS A 403 23.96 -1.97 4.94
CA LYS A 403 25.39 -2.31 4.84
C LYS A 403 26.27 -1.08 4.63
N MET A 404 25.73 0.13 4.83
CA MET A 404 26.47 1.37 4.66
C MET A 404 27.67 1.46 5.60
N ASP A 405 27.56 0.96 6.83
CA ASP A 405 28.66 0.89 7.81
C ASP A 405 29.83 0.04 7.29
N LYS A 406 29.55 -1.17 6.79
CA LYS A 406 30.56 -2.05 6.17
C LYS A 406 31.29 -1.42 4.98
N LEU A 407 30.60 -0.58 4.23
CA LEU A 407 31.22 0.15 3.11
C LEU A 407 32.12 1.29 3.61
N CYS A 408 31.78 1.91 4.75
CA CYS A 408 32.60 2.92 5.39
C CYS A 408 33.90 2.33 5.97
N ASP A 409 33.89 1.10 6.47
CA ASP A 409 35.09 0.38 6.92
C ASP A 409 36.15 0.20 5.81
N GLY A 410 35.73 0.24 4.55
CA GLY A 410 36.61 0.12 3.39
C GLY A 410 37.39 1.39 3.03
N LEU A 411 37.09 2.52 3.68
CA LEU A 411 37.70 3.83 3.40
C LEU A 411 39.14 3.93 3.94
N SER A 412 39.92 4.84 3.36
CA SER A 412 41.22 5.23 3.92
C SER A 412 41.04 5.99 5.24
N ASP A 413 41.98 5.84 6.18
CA ASP A 413 42.02 6.58 7.46
C ASP A 413 42.09 8.12 7.26
N GLU A 414 42.48 8.57 6.06
CA GLU A 414 42.50 9.99 5.67
C GLU A 414 41.12 10.56 5.27
N VAL A 415 40.10 9.70 5.17
CA VAL A 415 38.74 10.10 4.80
C VAL A 415 37.96 10.51 6.06
N VAL A 416 37.51 11.75 6.07
CA VAL A 416 36.66 12.28 7.15
C VAL A 416 35.22 12.34 6.65
N LEU A 417 34.36 11.47 7.20
CA LEU A 417 32.93 11.52 6.97
C LEU A 417 32.28 12.63 7.81
N LYS A 418 31.36 13.37 7.20
CA LYS A 418 30.62 14.45 7.85
C LYS A 418 29.17 14.41 7.40
N VAL A 419 28.24 14.57 8.34
CA VAL A 419 26.82 14.76 8.04
C VAL A 419 26.45 16.23 8.24
N THR A 420 25.72 16.83 7.30
CA THR A 420 25.22 18.20 7.42
C THR A 420 23.75 18.33 7.06
N HIS A 421 23.08 19.36 7.58
CA HIS A 421 21.64 19.58 7.39
C HIS A 421 21.29 20.89 6.65
N GLY A 422 22.22 21.40 5.84
CA GLY A 422 22.09 22.71 5.20
C GLY A 422 21.84 22.67 3.70
N GLU A 423 22.60 21.87 2.96
CA GLU A 423 22.50 21.71 1.51
C GLU A 423 22.30 20.23 1.23
N HIS A 424 21.24 19.86 0.48
CA HIS A 424 20.95 18.47 0.12
C HIS A 424 21.86 18.07 -1.03
N ARG A 425 22.97 17.41 -0.71
CA ARG A 425 23.99 16.95 -1.67
C ARG A 425 25.01 16.09 -0.97
N VAL A 426 25.60 15.19 -1.75
CA VAL A 426 26.86 14.52 -1.39
C VAL A 426 28.05 15.25 -2.03
N LYS A 427 28.99 15.75 -1.21
CA LYS A 427 30.14 16.54 -1.67
C LYS A 427 31.46 16.00 -1.14
N ARG A 428 32.46 15.96 -2.01
CA ARG A 428 33.88 15.73 -1.68
C ARG A 428 34.67 17.04 -1.66
N SER A 429 35.58 17.19 -0.70
CA SER A 429 36.49 18.35 -0.61
C SER A 429 37.70 18.06 0.26
N TRP A 430 38.82 18.73 -0.01
CA TRP A 430 39.95 18.76 0.92
C TRP A 430 39.76 19.90 1.93
N ASN A 431 39.98 19.63 3.22
CA ASN A 431 39.96 20.68 4.23
C ASN A 431 41.35 21.34 4.39
N ARG A 432 41.44 22.32 5.29
CA ARG A 432 42.70 23.06 5.54
C ARG A 432 43.81 22.19 6.16
N ASN A 433 43.46 21.03 6.70
CA ASN A 433 44.39 20.05 7.27
C ASN A 433 44.81 18.99 6.24
N PHE A 434 44.43 19.16 4.95
CA PHE A 434 44.65 18.18 3.89
C PHE A 434 43.97 16.83 4.16
N GLU A 435 42.88 16.80 4.92
CA GLU A 435 42.04 15.61 5.07
C GLU A 435 41.00 15.58 3.95
N TYR A 436 40.71 14.39 3.43
CA TYR A 436 39.69 14.19 2.40
C TYR A 436 38.30 14.12 3.04
N VAL A 437 37.59 15.25 3.04
CA VAL A 437 36.26 15.36 3.66
C VAL A 437 35.17 14.95 2.69
N PHE A 438 34.29 14.10 3.19
CA PHE A 438 33.11 13.64 2.51
C PHE A 438 31.86 14.09 3.27
N ASP A 439 31.17 15.10 2.74
CA ASP A 439 30.01 15.75 3.36
C ASP A 439 28.71 15.20 2.76
N VAL A 440 27.97 14.46 3.57
CA VAL A 440 26.64 13.93 3.27
C VAL A 440 25.61 14.92 3.81
N GLY A 441 25.14 15.77 2.92
CA GLY A 441 24.15 16.79 3.24
C GLY A 441 22.73 16.25 3.09
N ILE A 442 22.01 16.10 4.21
CA ILE A 442 20.65 15.52 4.29
C ILE A 442 19.70 16.44 5.06
N PRO A 443 18.41 16.57 4.68
CA PRO A 443 17.47 17.38 5.44
C PRO A 443 17.24 16.83 6.85
N LYS A 444 16.84 17.71 7.77
CA LYS A 444 16.28 17.25 9.04
C LYS A 444 14.91 16.61 8.80
N ILE A 445 14.73 15.40 9.32
CA ILE A 445 13.47 14.67 9.26
C ILE A 445 12.38 15.45 9.98
N ASN A 446 11.31 15.70 9.24
CA ASN A 446 10.10 16.30 9.75
C ASN A 446 8.92 15.35 9.46
N PRO A 447 8.33 14.72 10.49
CA PRO A 447 7.23 13.78 10.31
C PRO A 447 6.00 14.37 9.59
N ASN A 448 5.85 15.70 9.58
CA ASN A 448 4.75 16.36 8.86
C ASN A 448 5.00 16.46 7.35
N TYR A 449 6.24 16.25 6.91
CA TYR A 449 6.67 16.42 5.52
C TYR A 449 7.41 15.16 5.05
N ILE A 450 6.65 14.26 4.44
CA ILE A 450 7.15 12.98 3.90
C ILE A 450 8.35 13.15 2.95
N GLY A 451 8.38 14.25 2.18
CA GLY A 451 9.50 14.56 1.28
C GLY A 451 10.87 14.73 1.97
N THR A 452 10.91 14.97 3.29
CA THR A 452 12.16 14.97 4.05
C THR A 452 12.76 13.57 4.17
N TYR A 453 11.94 12.52 4.23
CA TYR A 453 12.39 11.13 4.23
C TYR A 453 12.89 10.74 2.84
N ASP A 454 12.13 11.07 1.80
CA ASP A 454 12.49 10.79 0.40
C ASP A 454 13.85 11.42 0.04
N THR A 455 14.05 12.66 0.45
CA THR A 455 15.30 13.37 0.18
C THR A 455 16.47 12.78 0.98
N ASN A 456 16.25 12.31 2.22
CA ASN A 456 17.31 11.60 2.97
C ASN A 456 17.74 10.33 2.22
N LEU A 457 16.78 9.48 1.83
CA LEU A 457 17.06 8.24 1.09
C LEU A 457 17.77 8.52 -0.23
N HIS A 458 17.33 9.53 -0.97
CA HIS A 458 17.96 9.95 -2.22
C HIS A 458 19.45 10.30 -2.02
N GLU A 459 19.77 11.16 -1.06
CA GLU A 459 21.16 11.59 -0.81
C GLU A 459 22.03 10.46 -0.23
N GLU A 460 21.47 9.61 0.61
CA GLU A 460 22.17 8.43 1.14
C GLU A 460 22.45 7.39 0.04
N MET A 461 21.58 7.25 -0.96
CA MET A 461 21.86 6.40 -2.11
C MET A 461 22.98 6.98 -3.00
N HIS A 462 23.05 8.29 -3.20
CA HIS A 462 24.21 8.93 -3.85
C HIS A 462 25.51 8.63 -3.09
N PHE A 463 25.44 8.60 -1.76
CA PHE A 463 26.58 8.24 -0.95
C PHE A 463 27.00 6.78 -1.15
N LEU A 464 26.05 5.84 -1.08
CA LEU A 464 26.28 4.40 -1.30
C LEU A 464 26.84 4.12 -2.71
N ASP A 465 26.27 4.74 -3.73
CA ASP A 465 26.71 4.63 -5.12
C ASP A 465 28.18 5.04 -5.30
N MET A 466 28.64 6.01 -4.50
CA MET A 466 30.03 6.43 -4.50
C MET A 466 30.94 5.48 -3.70
N LEU A 467 30.49 5.05 -2.52
CA LEU A 467 31.25 4.16 -1.63
C LEU A 467 31.63 2.85 -2.30
N ILE A 468 30.74 2.28 -3.10
CA ILE A 468 30.98 1.01 -3.80
C ILE A 468 32.15 1.09 -4.79
N THR A 469 32.46 2.28 -5.33
CA THR A 469 33.58 2.46 -6.26
C THR A 469 34.96 2.53 -5.59
N VAL A 470 35.01 2.58 -4.26
CA VAL A 470 36.25 2.75 -3.48
C VAL A 470 37.19 1.55 -3.63
N LYS A 471 36.64 0.34 -3.73
CA LYS A 471 37.41 -0.91 -3.82
C LYS A 471 38.36 -0.96 -5.01
N ASP A 472 37.96 -0.36 -6.14
CA ASP A 472 38.74 -0.35 -7.38
C ASP A 472 39.73 0.83 -7.44
N ASN A 473 39.75 1.69 -6.42
CA ASN A 473 40.65 2.82 -6.31
C ASN A 473 41.87 2.47 -5.43
N LYS A 474 43.08 2.67 -5.96
CA LYS A 474 44.35 2.48 -5.22
C LYS A 474 44.41 3.28 -3.93
N ASP A 475 43.88 4.49 -3.95
CA ASP A 475 43.95 5.42 -2.81
C ASP A 475 42.76 5.24 -1.85
N LYS A 476 41.82 4.33 -2.17
CA LYS A 476 40.58 4.12 -1.41
C LYS A 476 39.77 5.41 -1.16
N LEU A 477 39.86 6.37 -2.08
CA LEU A 477 39.09 7.62 -2.03
C LEU A 477 37.85 7.52 -2.94
N PRO A 478 36.63 7.78 -2.44
CA PRO A 478 35.44 7.78 -3.29
C PRO A 478 35.50 8.93 -4.31
N SER A 479 35.44 8.59 -5.60
CA SER A 479 35.66 9.55 -6.70
C SER A 479 34.67 9.43 -7.86
N LYS A 480 34.05 8.27 -8.06
CA LYS A 480 33.10 8.00 -9.15
C LYS A 480 31.81 7.41 -8.58
N MET A 481 30.76 7.38 -9.39
CA MET A 481 29.53 6.66 -9.07
C MET A 481 29.54 5.32 -9.80
N PHE A 482 29.13 4.24 -9.13
CA PHE A 482 29.05 2.91 -9.71
C PHE A 482 28.01 2.88 -10.84
N SER A 483 26.83 3.45 -10.59
CA SER A 483 25.72 3.52 -11.53
C SER A 483 26.08 4.17 -12.87
N GLN A 484 26.93 5.20 -12.86
CA GLN A 484 27.39 5.92 -14.06
C GLN A 484 28.24 5.06 -15.00
N SER A 485 28.82 3.97 -14.48
CA SER A 485 29.66 3.04 -15.24
C SER A 485 28.99 1.67 -15.44
N TYR A 486 27.81 1.43 -14.86
CA TYR A 486 27.10 0.16 -14.98
C TYR A 486 26.45 0.03 -16.36
N LYS A 487 27.14 -0.70 -17.27
CA LYS A 487 26.78 -0.84 -18.68
C LYS A 487 25.29 -1.09 -18.95
N PRO A 488 24.61 -2.06 -18.30
CA PRO A 488 23.19 -2.31 -18.58
C PRO A 488 22.29 -1.10 -18.33
N LEU A 489 22.59 -0.29 -17.30
CA LEU A 489 21.83 0.93 -17.01
C LEU A 489 22.13 2.04 -17.99
N VAL A 490 23.41 2.26 -18.32
CA VAL A 490 23.81 3.24 -19.35
C VAL A 490 23.13 2.92 -20.69
N GLU A 491 23.20 1.67 -21.12
CA GLU A 491 22.58 1.23 -22.39
C GLU A 491 21.05 1.36 -22.37
N ALA A 492 20.39 1.08 -21.24
CA ALA A 492 18.95 1.27 -21.11
C ALA A 492 18.56 2.74 -21.31
N PHE A 493 19.30 3.67 -20.72
CA PHE A 493 19.07 5.10 -20.93
C PHE A 493 19.42 5.59 -22.34
N ASP A 494 20.46 5.04 -22.96
CA ASP A 494 20.84 5.41 -24.33
C ASP A 494 19.81 4.94 -25.38
N LYS A 495 19.15 3.81 -25.12
CA LYS A 495 18.11 3.23 -25.99
C LYS A 495 16.71 3.77 -25.69
N ALA A 496 16.49 4.34 -24.51
CA ALA A 496 15.18 4.82 -24.10
C ALA A 496 14.67 5.95 -25.01
N THR A 497 13.44 5.81 -25.47
CA THR A 497 12.74 6.87 -26.21
C THR A 497 11.97 7.73 -25.22
N PRO A 498 12.23 9.05 -25.11
CA PRO A 498 11.55 9.90 -24.15
C PRO A 498 10.05 10.00 -24.45
N VAL A 499 9.23 9.37 -23.62
CA VAL A 499 7.77 9.46 -23.64
C VAL A 499 7.20 9.62 -22.23
N ILE A 500 6.05 10.27 -22.09
CA ILE A 500 5.28 10.25 -20.84
C ILE A 500 3.96 9.58 -21.17
N GLY A 501 3.75 8.37 -20.66
CA GLY A 501 2.52 7.62 -20.83
C GLY A 501 1.34 8.28 -20.12
N ASP A 502 0.12 7.89 -20.49
CA ASP A 502 -1.10 8.59 -20.08
C ASP A 502 -1.27 8.65 -18.57
N ARG A 503 -0.89 7.57 -17.85
CA ARG A 503 -0.99 7.50 -16.39
C ARG A 503 -0.01 8.46 -15.71
N ALA A 504 1.25 8.48 -16.15
CA ALA A 504 2.27 9.40 -15.64
C ALA A 504 1.93 10.85 -15.99
N LYS A 505 1.48 11.10 -17.22
CA LYS A 505 1.10 12.42 -17.71
C LYS A 505 -0.02 13.02 -16.88
N LYS A 506 -1.09 12.26 -16.64
CA LYS A 506 -2.20 12.72 -15.80
C LYS A 506 -1.74 13.03 -14.37
N LEU A 507 -0.91 12.16 -13.78
CA LEU A 507 -0.34 12.39 -12.46
C LEU A 507 0.47 13.69 -12.40
N PHE A 508 1.32 13.95 -13.41
CA PHE A 508 2.16 15.15 -13.46
C PHE A 508 1.36 16.43 -13.69
N GLU A 509 0.32 16.39 -14.52
CA GLU A 509 -0.58 17.51 -14.74
C GLU A 509 -1.35 17.89 -13.46
N ASP A 510 -1.89 16.89 -12.75
CA ASP A 510 -2.60 17.13 -11.49
C ASP A 510 -1.62 17.60 -10.39
N PHE A 511 -0.40 17.08 -10.38
CA PHE A 511 0.66 17.53 -9.49
C PHE A 511 1.08 18.98 -9.74
N ALA A 512 1.22 19.39 -11.01
CA ALA A 512 1.54 20.76 -11.37
C ALA A 512 0.47 21.75 -10.90
N LYS A 513 -0.82 21.41 -11.08
CA LYS A 513 -1.96 22.24 -10.62
C LYS A 513 -1.92 22.46 -9.10
N GLU A 514 -1.71 21.40 -8.33
CA GLU A 514 -1.62 21.49 -6.87
C GLU A 514 -0.37 22.27 -6.41
N CYS A 515 0.76 22.12 -7.11
CA CYS A 515 1.95 22.92 -6.87
C CYS A 515 1.69 24.43 -7.07
N ASP A 516 0.95 24.80 -8.11
CA ASP A 516 0.59 26.19 -8.39
C ASP A 516 -0.30 26.79 -7.29
N ILE A 517 -1.24 26.00 -6.76
CA ILE A 517 -2.10 26.40 -5.63
C ILE A 517 -1.25 26.69 -4.39
N ILE A 518 -0.31 25.79 -4.06
CA ILE A 518 0.63 25.97 -2.94
C ILE A 518 1.47 27.22 -3.15
N TYR A 519 2.02 27.39 -4.36
CA TYR A 519 2.86 28.54 -4.68
C TYR A 519 2.12 29.86 -4.48
N LYS A 520 0.88 29.99 -4.99
CA LYS A 520 0.06 31.19 -4.83
C LYS A 520 -0.20 31.51 -3.35
N LYS A 521 -0.59 30.51 -2.56
CA LYS A 521 -0.83 30.67 -1.12
C LYS A 521 0.42 31.10 -0.35
N GLN A 522 1.58 30.58 -0.72
CA GLN A 522 2.85 30.93 -0.09
C GLN A 522 3.33 32.32 -0.51
N GLN A 523 3.10 32.71 -1.76
CA GLN A 523 3.37 34.07 -2.23
C GLN A 523 2.51 35.10 -1.49
N GLU A 524 1.23 34.82 -1.26
CA GLU A 524 0.35 35.68 -0.44
C GLU A 524 0.85 35.79 1.01
N THR A 525 1.28 34.68 1.59
CA THR A 525 1.87 34.63 2.94
C THR A 525 3.14 35.47 3.01
N PHE A 526 4.04 35.33 2.03
CA PHE A 526 5.24 36.13 1.90
C PHE A 526 4.92 37.62 1.80
N ASN A 527 4.03 38.01 0.89
CA ASN A 527 3.64 39.41 0.68
C ASN A 527 3.10 40.02 1.98
N THR A 528 2.22 39.31 2.68
CA THR A 528 1.63 39.77 3.94
C THR A 528 2.67 39.98 5.03
N GLN A 529 3.59 39.03 5.20
CA GLN A 529 4.64 39.13 6.22
C GLN A 529 5.71 40.17 5.84
N HIS A 530 6.04 40.28 4.55
CA HIS A 530 7.00 41.25 4.04
C HIS A 530 6.50 42.69 4.25
N GLU A 531 5.21 42.96 4.03
CA GLU A 531 4.64 44.29 4.32
C GLU A 531 4.76 44.67 5.79
N LYS A 532 4.57 43.73 6.73
CA LYS A 532 4.80 44.00 8.17
C LYS A 532 6.25 44.36 8.46
N ILE A 533 7.21 43.68 7.82
CA ILE A 533 8.65 43.99 7.96
C ILE A 533 8.95 45.37 7.34
N LYS A 534 8.34 45.71 6.20
CA LYS A 534 8.46 47.04 5.59
C LYS A 534 7.90 48.14 6.48
N GLU A 535 6.76 47.93 7.13
CA GLU A 535 6.16 48.90 8.04
C GLU A 535 7.05 49.17 9.26
N GLN A 536 7.67 48.13 9.83
CA GLN A 536 8.65 48.31 10.91
C GLN A 536 9.86 49.13 10.47
N TYR A 537 10.33 48.94 9.24
CA TYR A 537 11.42 49.73 8.67
C TYR A 537 10.99 51.18 8.40
N ARG A 538 9.82 51.39 7.79
CA ARG A 538 9.26 52.73 7.51
C ARG A 538 9.00 53.53 8.78
N SER A 539 8.59 52.87 9.87
CA SER A 539 8.37 53.50 11.18
C SER A 539 9.65 53.74 11.98
N GLY A 540 10.83 53.37 11.44
CA GLY A 540 12.12 53.54 12.11
C GLY A 540 12.38 52.56 13.26
N LYS A 541 11.50 51.58 13.48
CA LYS A 541 11.66 50.56 14.54
C LYS A 541 12.84 49.62 14.28
N ILE A 542 13.21 49.41 13.01
CA ILE A 542 14.35 48.60 12.60
C ILE A 542 15.19 49.35 11.55
N ASP A 543 16.50 49.07 11.51
CA ASP A 543 17.42 49.63 10.52
C ASP A 543 17.46 48.79 9.23
N TRP A 544 18.19 49.28 8.21
CA TRP A 544 18.32 48.59 6.92
C TRP A 544 19.00 47.22 7.04
N LYS A 545 20.01 47.09 7.91
CA LYS A 545 20.72 45.81 8.12
C LYS A 545 19.76 44.75 8.67
N LYS A 546 18.96 45.11 9.66
CA LYS A 546 17.96 44.22 10.26
C LYS A 546 16.82 43.91 9.29
N TYR A 547 16.35 44.90 8.52
CA TYR A 547 15.37 44.68 7.46
C TYR A 547 15.84 43.63 6.45
N ASN A 548 17.04 43.80 5.88
CA ASN A 548 17.58 42.89 4.88
C ASN A 548 17.78 41.47 5.44
N SER A 549 18.21 41.36 6.71
CA SER A 549 18.32 40.08 7.40
C SER A 549 16.97 39.39 7.58
N LEU A 550 15.94 40.12 8.03
CA LEU A 550 14.58 39.57 8.20
C LEU A 550 13.94 39.21 6.87
N PHE A 551 14.15 40.00 5.81
CA PHE A 551 13.68 39.72 4.47
C PHE A 551 14.26 38.40 3.92
N LYS A 552 15.59 38.25 3.97
CA LYS A 552 16.25 37.02 3.52
C LYS A 552 15.79 35.80 4.32
N LYS A 553 15.59 35.97 5.63
CA LYS A 553 15.07 34.92 6.50
C LYS A 553 13.64 34.51 6.10
N LEU A 554 12.75 35.49 5.92
CA LEU A 554 11.37 35.26 5.50
C LEU A 554 11.31 34.55 4.14
N GLN A 555 12.10 35.02 3.17
CA GLN A 555 12.16 34.42 1.84
C GLN A 555 12.61 32.95 1.91
N LYS A 556 13.63 32.67 2.72
CA LYS A 556 14.11 31.30 2.95
C LYS A 556 13.02 30.42 3.58
N GLU A 557 12.39 30.88 4.66
CA GLU A 557 11.37 30.11 5.39
C GLU A 557 10.14 29.80 4.52
N VAL A 558 9.65 30.79 3.75
CA VAL A 558 8.50 30.58 2.86
C VAL A 558 8.84 29.60 1.73
N ASN A 559 10.03 29.71 1.14
CA ASN A 559 10.46 28.82 0.08
C ASN A 559 10.65 27.38 0.58
N GLU A 560 11.28 27.19 1.76
CA GLU A 560 11.44 25.88 2.39
C GLU A 560 10.08 25.23 2.71
N GLU A 561 9.15 26.00 3.27
CA GLU A 561 7.80 25.53 3.57
C GLU A 561 7.00 25.21 2.29
N ALA A 562 7.17 25.99 1.22
CA ALA A 562 6.56 25.72 -0.08
C ALA A 562 7.11 24.41 -0.67
N ASP A 563 8.42 24.22 -0.65
CA ASP A 563 9.04 23.01 -1.17
C ASP A 563 8.65 21.76 -0.38
N ASN A 564 8.65 21.84 0.95
CA ASN A 564 8.21 20.77 1.84
C ASN A 564 6.75 20.35 1.56
N LYS A 565 5.85 21.31 1.31
CA LYS A 565 4.46 21.01 0.97
C LYS A 565 4.32 20.37 -0.41
N ARG A 566 5.04 20.87 -1.41
CA ARG A 566 5.00 20.31 -2.78
C ARG A 566 5.54 18.88 -2.81
N ARG A 567 6.66 18.62 -2.15
CA ARG A 567 7.24 17.27 -2.04
C ARG A 567 6.39 16.30 -1.21
N ALA A 568 5.37 16.79 -0.49
CA ALA A 568 4.42 15.97 0.26
C ALA A 568 3.08 15.72 -0.44
N LEU A 569 2.85 16.33 -1.62
CA LEU A 569 1.64 16.11 -2.40
C LEU A 569 1.51 14.64 -2.81
N PHE A 570 0.26 14.16 -2.85
CA PHE A 570 -0.10 12.78 -3.19
C PHE A 570 0.61 11.69 -2.38
N GLY A 571 1.05 12.02 -1.17
CA GLY A 571 1.75 11.07 -0.30
C GLY A 571 3.27 11.05 -0.45
N GLY A 572 3.85 11.83 -1.37
CA GLY A 572 5.30 11.91 -1.59
C GLY A 572 5.75 11.29 -2.91
N GLY A 573 7.06 11.27 -3.17
CA GLY A 573 7.65 10.54 -4.30
C GLY A 573 7.45 11.12 -5.72
N VAL A 574 6.38 11.86 -6.01
CA VAL A 574 6.09 12.35 -7.38
C VAL A 574 7.23 13.21 -7.95
N SER A 575 7.89 14.01 -7.11
CA SER A 575 9.08 14.79 -7.52
C SER A 575 10.23 13.91 -7.99
N GLY A 576 10.55 12.83 -7.26
CA GLY A 576 11.60 11.89 -7.64
C GLY A 576 11.23 11.06 -8.87
N LEU A 577 9.94 10.75 -9.06
CA LEU A 577 9.46 10.13 -10.30
C LEU A 577 9.67 11.08 -11.49
N GLN A 578 9.31 12.35 -11.36
CA GLN A 578 9.52 13.36 -12.41
C GLN A 578 11.02 13.53 -12.75
N ASP A 579 11.92 13.50 -11.77
CA ASP A 579 13.36 13.54 -12.00
C ASP A 579 13.86 12.37 -12.85
N ILE A 580 13.31 11.15 -12.67
CA ILE A 580 13.65 9.99 -13.52
C ILE A 580 13.17 10.23 -14.95
N TYR A 581 11.94 10.70 -15.14
CA TYR A 581 11.43 11.01 -16.48
C TYR A 581 12.26 12.12 -17.15
N ASP A 582 12.64 13.14 -16.40
CA ASP A 582 13.52 14.19 -16.90
C ASP A 582 14.89 13.63 -17.32
N ALA A 583 15.46 12.73 -16.52
CA ALA A 583 16.70 12.04 -16.82
C ALA A 583 16.61 11.19 -18.10
N VAL A 584 15.48 10.50 -18.34
CA VAL A 584 15.25 9.78 -19.61
C VAL A 584 15.24 10.74 -20.79
N SER A 585 14.59 11.89 -20.65
CA SER A 585 14.52 12.93 -21.69
C SER A 585 15.79 13.77 -21.83
N LYS A 586 16.84 13.46 -21.07
CA LYS A 586 18.08 14.27 -20.95
C LYS A 586 17.78 15.73 -20.64
N GLY A 587 16.76 16.00 -19.81
CA GLY A 587 16.38 17.32 -19.34
C GLY A 587 15.28 18.02 -20.15
N THR A 588 14.84 17.43 -21.26
CA THR A 588 13.89 18.07 -22.18
C THR A 588 12.52 18.27 -21.53
N PHE A 589 12.04 17.31 -20.73
CA PHE A 589 10.74 17.41 -20.07
C PHE A 589 10.71 18.54 -19.06
N ARG A 590 11.80 18.78 -18.33
CA ARG A 590 11.89 19.91 -17.41
C ARG A 590 11.94 21.23 -18.15
N ASP A 591 12.77 21.33 -19.19
CA ASP A 591 12.94 22.56 -19.97
C ASP A 591 11.67 22.98 -20.72
N THR A 592 10.88 22.00 -21.15
CA THR A 592 9.58 22.23 -21.82
C THR A 592 8.41 22.37 -20.85
N GLY A 593 8.64 22.24 -19.54
CA GLY A 593 7.59 22.35 -18.52
C GLY A 593 6.62 21.17 -18.44
N GLN A 594 6.94 20.04 -19.08
CA GLN A 594 6.16 18.80 -18.95
C GLN A 594 6.29 18.17 -17.56
N VAL A 595 7.39 18.46 -16.86
CA VAL A 595 7.57 18.10 -15.44
C VAL A 595 7.99 19.31 -14.59
N THR A 596 7.57 19.30 -13.33
CA THR A 596 7.81 20.37 -12.36
C THR A 596 9.12 20.20 -11.60
N TYR A 597 9.58 18.95 -11.47
CA TYR A 597 10.87 18.58 -10.90
C TYR A 597 11.74 17.95 -11.99
N GLY A 598 13.04 18.21 -11.92
CA GLY A 598 14.01 17.86 -12.94
C GLY A 598 15.24 18.76 -12.86
N HIS A 599 16.36 18.27 -13.38
CA HIS A 599 17.61 19.02 -13.42
C HIS A 599 17.78 19.82 -14.73
N GLY A 600 16.99 19.51 -15.76
CA GLY A 600 17.01 20.21 -17.06
C GLY A 600 18.23 19.86 -17.93
N SER A 601 18.20 20.25 -19.20
CA SER A 601 19.20 19.76 -20.18
C SER A 601 20.62 20.22 -19.86
N ALA A 602 20.78 21.40 -19.26
CA ALA A 602 22.07 21.93 -18.84
C ALA A 602 22.80 21.00 -17.86
N TYR A 603 22.06 20.24 -17.03
CA TYR A 603 22.65 19.28 -16.09
C TYR A 603 23.11 18.00 -16.79
N TYR A 604 22.26 17.41 -17.62
CA TYR A 604 22.54 16.11 -18.26
C TYR A 604 23.51 16.21 -19.44
N THR A 605 23.66 17.38 -20.05
CA THR A 605 24.56 17.62 -21.19
C THR A 605 25.91 18.24 -20.81
N ASP A 606 26.15 18.52 -19.51
CA ASP A 606 27.44 19.03 -19.05
C ASP A 606 28.56 18.00 -19.28
N LYS A 607 29.49 18.33 -20.17
CA LYS A 607 30.63 17.47 -20.54
C LYS A 607 31.56 17.12 -19.38
N ARG A 608 31.48 17.84 -18.26
CA ARG A 608 32.25 17.54 -17.04
C ARG A 608 31.62 16.43 -16.21
N ARG A 609 30.37 16.06 -16.50
CA ARG A 609 29.63 14.97 -15.85
C ARG A 609 29.63 13.74 -16.74
N THR A 610 29.61 12.58 -16.12
CA THR A 610 29.55 11.29 -16.83
C THR A 610 28.25 10.60 -16.44
N ASN A 611 27.35 10.39 -17.41
CA ASN A 611 26.06 9.71 -17.23
C ASN A 611 25.28 10.13 -15.95
N PRO A 612 25.10 11.44 -15.67
CA PRO A 612 24.45 11.88 -14.44
C PRO A 612 22.99 11.41 -14.34
N ASN A 613 22.35 11.13 -15.47
CA ASN A 613 21.04 10.47 -15.53
C ASN A 613 21.02 9.13 -14.77
N CYS A 614 22.07 8.32 -14.85
CA CYS A 614 22.13 7.03 -14.16
C CYS A 614 22.15 7.18 -12.63
N SER A 615 23.01 8.06 -12.09
CA SER A 615 23.12 8.26 -10.63
C SER A 615 21.91 8.94 -10.03
N GLU A 616 21.36 9.98 -10.69
CA GLU A 616 20.13 10.62 -10.24
C GLU A 616 18.94 9.66 -10.26
N SER A 617 18.88 8.78 -11.28
CA SER A 617 17.78 7.84 -11.40
C SER A 617 17.89 6.69 -10.41
N LEU A 618 19.11 6.22 -10.11
CA LEU A 618 19.33 5.24 -9.05
C LEU A 618 18.92 5.78 -7.67
N ALA A 619 19.30 7.02 -7.35
CA ALA A 619 18.95 7.65 -6.08
C ALA A 619 17.44 7.82 -5.91
N ASN A 620 16.77 8.34 -6.95
CA ASN A 620 15.31 8.46 -6.95
C ASN A 620 14.62 7.09 -6.93
N TYR A 621 15.10 6.11 -7.70
CA TYR A 621 14.59 4.74 -7.70
C TYR A 621 14.65 4.13 -6.30
N ALA A 622 15.78 4.26 -5.61
CA ALA A 622 15.95 3.74 -4.26
C ALA A 622 14.97 4.38 -3.26
N SER A 623 14.80 5.70 -3.31
CA SER A 623 13.83 6.42 -2.49
C SER A 623 12.39 5.95 -2.78
N LEU A 624 12.03 5.80 -4.05
CA LEU A 624 10.70 5.37 -4.47
C LEU A 624 10.43 3.92 -4.07
N CYS A 625 11.39 3.01 -4.20
CA CYS A 625 11.25 1.62 -3.79
C CYS A 625 10.89 1.48 -2.31
N VAL A 626 11.44 2.35 -1.45
CA VAL A 626 11.17 2.35 -0.01
C VAL A 626 9.86 3.07 0.32
N GLY A 627 9.66 4.29 -0.22
CA GLY A 627 8.57 5.16 0.24
C GLY A 627 7.25 4.99 -0.52
N HIS A 628 7.34 4.75 -1.83
CA HIS A 628 6.28 4.98 -2.84
C HIS A 628 6.30 3.89 -3.94
N PRO A 629 6.14 2.61 -3.59
CA PRO A 629 6.24 1.50 -4.54
C PRO A 629 5.25 1.60 -5.71
N GLU A 630 4.09 2.23 -5.51
CA GLU A 630 3.08 2.47 -6.53
C GLU A 630 3.57 3.36 -7.69
N LEU A 631 4.58 4.21 -7.44
CA LEU A 631 5.18 5.06 -8.47
C LEU A 631 6.19 4.30 -9.34
N ILE A 632 6.76 3.21 -8.82
CA ILE A 632 7.61 2.30 -9.61
C ILE A 632 6.76 1.56 -10.64
N ASP A 633 5.51 1.21 -10.34
CA ASP A 633 4.60 0.61 -11.31
C ASP A 633 4.34 1.56 -12.49
N ILE A 634 4.13 2.85 -12.21
CA ILE A 634 3.96 3.89 -13.25
C ILE A 634 5.23 4.02 -14.09
N LEU A 635 6.40 4.02 -13.46
CA LEU A 635 7.67 4.05 -14.18
C LEU A 635 7.89 2.80 -15.05
N ALA A 636 7.48 1.63 -14.56
CA ALA A 636 7.65 0.35 -15.26
C ALA A 636 6.68 0.18 -16.44
N GLU A 637 5.51 0.83 -16.41
CA GLU A 637 4.58 0.89 -17.55
C GLU A 637 5.23 1.57 -18.76
N ASP A 638 5.91 2.70 -18.54
CA ASP A 638 6.53 3.49 -19.61
C ASP A 638 7.95 3.04 -19.95
N TYR A 639 8.74 2.65 -18.93
CA TYR A 639 10.16 2.34 -19.04
C TYR A 639 10.56 1.02 -18.35
N PRO A 640 10.01 -0.14 -18.77
CA PRO A 640 10.28 -1.42 -18.13
C PRO A 640 11.76 -1.84 -18.17
N GLU A 641 12.48 -1.47 -19.24
CA GLU A 641 13.91 -1.77 -19.39
C GLU A 641 14.76 -0.96 -18.42
N ILE A 642 14.41 0.32 -18.17
CA ILE A 642 15.10 1.16 -17.20
C ILE A 642 14.87 0.64 -15.78
N VAL A 643 13.64 0.25 -15.43
CA VAL A 643 13.34 -0.32 -14.11
C VAL A 643 14.11 -1.63 -13.90
N THR A 644 14.16 -2.49 -14.91
CA THR A 644 14.96 -3.72 -14.89
C THR A 644 16.45 -3.42 -14.69
N ALA A 645 16.98 -2.43 -15.41
CA ALA A 645 18.40 -2.06 -15.33
C ALA A 645 18.76 -1.39 -13.99
N LEU A 646 17.86 -0.58 -13.42
CA LEU A 646 18.02 0.01 -12.08
C LEU A 646 18.08 -1.08 -11.00
N ARG A 647 17.13 -2.03 -11.03
CA ARG A 647 17.15 -3.21 -10.15
C ARG A 647 18.42 -4.03 -10.33
N GLY A 648 18.85 -4.24 -11.58
CA GLY A 648 20.11 -4.91 -11.90
C GLY A 648 21.33 -4.20 -11.33
N CYS A 649 21.35 -2.86 -11.39
CA CYS A 649 22.39 -2.01 -10.82
C CYS A 649 22.46 -2.18 -9.30
N VAL A 650 21.34 -2.10 -8.59
CA VAL A 650 21.24 -2.34 -7.14
C VAL A 650 21.75 -3.75 -6.78
N GLY A 651 21.36 -4.76 -7.55
CA GLY A 651 21.83 -6.14 -7.33
C GLY A 651 23.34 -6.31 -7.58
N ALA A 652 23.92 -5.55 -8.53
CA ALA A 652 25.36 -5.54 -8.77
C ALA A 652 26.11 -4.80 -7.66
N MET A 653 25.58 -3.66 -7.22
CA MET A 653 26.09 -2.89 -6.07
C MET A 653 26.19 -3.75 -4.80
N LEU A 654 25.16 -4.56 -4.50
CA LEU A 654 25.19 -5.46 -3.35
C LEU A 654 26.32 -6.51 -3.40
N LYS A 655 26.69 -6.97 -4.59
CA LYS A 655 27.77 -7.95 -4.76
C LYS A 655 29.15 -7.36 -4.47
N GLU A 656 29.29 -6.04 -4.59
CA GLU A 656 30.53 -5.33 -4.29
C GLU A 656 30.69 -5.04 -2.80
N VAL A 657 29.62 -5.16 -2.00
CA VAL A 657 29.70 -4.94 -0.56
C VAL A 657 30.55 -6.04 0.10
N PRO A 658 31.55 -5.69 0.93
CA PRO A 658 32.33 -6.67 1.69
C PRO A 658 31.45 -7.64 2.48
N LYS A 659 31.82 -8.92 2.47
CA LYS A 659 31.07 -9.98 3.16
C LYS A 659 31.13 -9.81 4.67
#